data_AF-A0A927LAW5-F1
#
_entry.id   AF-A0A927LAW5-F1
#
_cell.length_a   1.000
_cell.length_b   1.000
_cell.length_c   1.000
_cell.angle_alpha   90.00
_cell.angle_beta   90.00
_cell.angle_gamma   90.00
#
_symmetry.space_group_name_H-M   'P 1'
#
loop_
_entity.id
_entity.type
_entity.pdbx_description
1 polymer ?
#
loop_
_entity_poly.entity_id
_entity_poly.type
_entity_poly.pdbx_seq_one_letter_code
_entity_poly.pdbx_strand_id
1 'polypeptide(L)'
;MRGSPERAESRRAANARKRISRRPSRLGIPAGTQKPDHAFDPDAGFPGLLNDTWRRAEQAADLRSFVDVLLTLDGHVPADVQLRALSGPEEAALQALCGVSWRESSHDSPSDSSREENTSAPAPREGQEPAFLGEIGLSTGGRIRVRVPEGEPLGRQELVGGARPVPWTARTLQAYREQLRRAAERDARSAADCRTWLHQQGEQGRQELLEQAKEAALRTAPFVLYQQDKLYTNFRGPNNLTGKTLWPGHPDCTLSSLQQTSLDLWSDSEVQLLVCLTLLIRSAGPGRVEEANGTQLTVGHVAHMLERIRRGYNTVLGGETIPPAVSDDIRALDALAVSLREHRLETQRGAQLYREIHGALMHKIERVADAPGEEARAREDAVCARLRERLPLTGATLADLGDHLADSPDWLADPHGDFGTGLESLVYETVAATTEAFEADFTMSRGMRSLPELITALREERWAEICDWDITRFFCCVVPDPEARRHFGGSQAALADAAWAMSSRMQYNSWHFIAGNLPREPEVRDRDHFVPPSIPDISFYSDQHHHGHVNNNVRFALRTPQAVEVDGRRFNGFMDLRLLRCAGEPFDEQDLLAAHRVSAFVARATSLVAALAVAGRPVEVTAFDSPWHWSAIAGGTHATTGQVRRAS
;
A
#
# COMPACT_ATOMS: atom_id res chain seq x y z
N MET A 1 25.17 -52.11 -28.01
CA MET A 1 24.03 -51.26 -27.59
C MET A 1 24.60 -50.12 -26.75
N ARG A 2 24.76 -48.93 -27.34
CA ARG A 2 25.18 -47.72 -26.62
C ARG A 2 23.91 -46.94 -26.29
N GLY A 3 23.70 -46.65 -25.01
CA GLY A 3 22.57 -45.86 -24.53
C GLY A 3 22.65 -44.43 -25.05
N SER A 4 21.54 -43.93 -25.58
CA SER A 4 21.38 -42.52 -25.95
C SER A 4 21.31 -41.67 -24.67
N PRO A 5 21.96 -40.50 -24.63
CA PRO A 5 21.89 -39.60 -23.49
C PRO A 5 20.48 -38.99 -23.39
N GLU A 6 19.93 -38.94 -22.18
CA GLU A 6 18.73 -38.18 -21.86
C GLU A 6 18.91 -36.73 -22.33
N ARG A 7 18.03 -36.29 -23.25
CA ARG A 7 18.06 -34.91 -23.75
C ARG A 7 17.64 -33.98 -22.60
N ALA A 8 18.57 -33.16 -22.14
CA ALA A 8 18.30 -32.04 -21.26
C ALA A 8 17.11 -31.20 -21.80
N GLU A 9 16.15 -30.92 -20.93
CA GLU A 9 14.94 -30.16 -21.25
C GLU A 9 15.30 -28.78 -21.81
N SER A 10 14.71 -28.38 -22.94
CA SER A 10 15.00 -27.07 -23.53
C SER A 10 14.53 -25.94 -22.60
N ARG A 11 15.27 -24.81 -22.55
CA ARG A 11 14.90 -23.60 -21.80
C ARG A 11 13.45 -23.15 -22.06
N ARG A 12 12.96 -23.36 -23.30
CA ARG A 12 11.58 -23.06 -23.71
C ARG A 12 10.55 -24.01 -23.08
N ALA A 13 10.87 -25.30 -22.97
CA ALA A 13 10.02 -26.31 -22.31
C ALA A 13 10.00 -26.12 -20.79
N ALA A 14 11.15 -25.86 -20.17
CA ALA A 14 11.24 -25.54 -18.75
C ALA A 14 10.45 -24.25 -18.43
N ASN A 15 10.58 -23.20 -19.24
CA ASN A 15 9.80 -21.97 -19.07
C ASN A 15 8.30 -22.18 -19.36
N ALA A 16 7.94 -23.02 -20.32
CA ALA A 16 6.54 -23.38 -20.57
C ALA A 16 5.95 -24.15 -19.37
N ARG A 17 6.70 -25.09 -18.76
CA ARG A 17 6.29 -25.82 -17.57
C ARG A 17 6.13 -24.91 -16.35
N LYS A 18 7.08 -23.99 -16.14
CA LYS A 18 6.97 -22.95 -15.10
C LYS A 18 5.78 -22.00 -15.37
N ARG A 19 5.41 -21.75 -16.63
CA ARG A 19 4.25 -20.93 -17.04
C ARG A 19 2.89 -21.66 -16.93
N ILE A 20 2.87 -22.99 -17.00
CA ILE A 20 1.67 -23.81 -16.76
C ILE A 20 1.17 -23.65 -15.31
N SER A 21 2.05 -23.22 -14.39
CA SER A 21 1.81 -23.04 -12.95
C SER A 21 1.12 -21.72 -12.54
N ARG A 22 0.35 -21.06 -13.42
CA ARG A 22 -0.35 -19.82 -13.04
C ARG A 22 -1.58 -20.03 -12.14
N ARG A 23 -2.12 -21.25 -12.05
CA ARG A 23 -3.11 -21.71 -11.05
C ARG A 23 -3.03 -23.24 -10.91
N PRO A 24 -2.83 -23.81 -9.71
CA PRO A 24 -2.69 -25.27 -9.56
C PRO A 24 -4.00 -26.05 -9.77
N SER A 25 -5.18 -25.42 -9.69
CA SER A 25 -6.46 -26.09 -10.02
C SER A 25 -6.60 -26.53 -11.48
N ARG A 26 -5.62 -26.20 -12.35
CA ARG A 26 -5.66 -26.45 -13.80
C ARG A 26 -4.51 -27.29 -14.33
N LEU A 27 -3.91 -28.15 -13.51
CA LEU A 27 -2.91 -29.14 -13.94
C LEU A 27 -3.40 -29.94 -15.17
N GLY A 28 -3.10 -29.45 -16.38
CA GLY A 28 -3.51 -30.04 -17.66
C GLY A 28 -4.87 -29.60 -18.24
N ILE A 29 -5.59 -28.64 -17.65
CA ILE A 29 -6.93 -28.22 -18.10
C ILE A 29 -6.91 -26.82 -18.74
N PRO A 30 -7.37 -26.64 -19.98
CA PRO A 30 -7.45 -25.33 -20.64
C PRO A 30 -8.30 -24.33 -19.85
N ALA A 31 -7.88 -23.06 -19.83
CA ALA A 31 -8.64 -21.99 -19.21
C ALA A 31 -10.06 -21.88 -19.80
N GLY A 32 -11.08 -21.78 -18.95
CA GLY A 32 -12.48 -21.54 -19.36
C GLY A 32 -13.39 -22.78 -19.41
N THR A 33 -12.99 -23.92 -18.85
CA THR A 33 -13.72 -25.20 -19.00
C THR A 33 -14.45 -25.72 -17.75
N GLN A 34 -14.45 -25.01 -16.60
CA GLN A 34 -15.23 -25.39 -15.40
C GLN A 34 -15.80 -24.18 -14.65
N LYS A 35 -16.75 -24.45 -13.72
CA LYS A 35 -17.32 -23.52 -12.73
C LYS A 35 -16.20 -22.69 -12.05
N PRO A 36 -16.45 -21.42 -11.69
CA PRO A 36 -15.43 -20.58 -11.06
C PRO A 36 -14.92 -21.23 -9.76
N ASP A 37 -13.59 -21.22 -9.57
CA ASP A 37 -12.89 -21.84 -8.43
C ASP A 37 -13.40 -21.31 -7.06
N HIS A 38 -13.94 -20.09 -7.06
CA HIS A 38 -14.65 -19.48 -5.93
C HIS A 38 -15.97 -18.89 -6.45
N ALA A 39 -17.08 -19.17 -5.77
CA ALA A 39 -18.31 -18.43 -6.00
C ALA A 39 -18.09 -16.98 -5.55
N PHE A 40 -18.43 -16.02 -6.42
CA PHE A 40 -18.46 -14.62 -6.01
C PHE A 40 -19.60 -14.46 -5.01
N ASP A 41 -19.24 -14.16 -3.76
CA ASP A 41 -20.19 -13.73 -2.75
C ASP A 41 -20.41 -12.22 -2.92
N PRO A 42 -21.62 -11.78 -3.34
CA PRO A 42 -21.91 -10.37 -3.54
C PRO A 42 -21.84 -9.55 -2.25
N ASP A 43 -21.91 -10.21 -1.09
CA ASP A 43 -21.82 -9.59 0.23
C ASP A 43 -20.40 -9.68 0.83
N ALA A 44 -19.42 -10.25 0.10
CA ALA A 44 -18.03 -10.27 0.55
C ALA A 44 -17.27 -8.99 0.17
N GLY A 45 -16.32 -8.60 1.02
CA GLY A 45 -15.48 -7.42 0.80
C GLY A 45 -16.24 -6.11 0.96
N PHE A 46 -15.87 -5.10 0.15
CA PHE A 46 -16.32 -3.73 0.36
C PHE A 46 -17.85 -3.53 0.32
N PRO A 47 -18.62 -4.13 -0.62
CA PRO A 47 -20.08 -3.99 -0.61
C PRO A 47 -20.73 -4.48 0.69
N GLY A 48 -20.25 -5.61 1.23
CA GLY A 48 -20.69 -6.13 2.52
C GLY A 48 -20.41 -5.18 3.68
N LEU A 49 -19.18 -4.67 3.75
CA LEU A 49 -18.78 -3.67 4.75
C LEU A 49 -19.71 -2.45 4.72
N LEU A 50 -20.01 -1.92 3.53
CA LEU A 50 -20.88 -0.75 3.40
C LEU A 50 -22.32 -1.05 3.85
N ASN A 51 -22.88 -2.20 3.47
CA ASN A 51 -24.21 -2.62 3.91
C ASN A 51 -24.29 -2.75 5.43
N ASP A 52 -23.27 -3.36 6.05
CA ASP A 52 -23.19 -3.52 7.50
C ASP A 52 -23.02 -2.17 8.21
N THR A 53 -22.16 -1.29 7.68
CA THR A 53 -21.97 0.08 8.16
C THR A 53 -23.29 0.86 8.13
N TRP A 54 -24.03 0.80 7.01
CA TRP A 54 -25.32 1.49 6.88
C TRP A 54 -26.32 0.96 7.90
N ARG A 55 -26.47 -0.36 8.01
CA ARG A 55 -27.37 -1.00 8.98
C ARG A 55 -27.01 -0.62 10.42
N ARG A 56 -25.72 -0.54 10.74
CA ARG A 56 -25.24 -0.11 12.06
C ARG A 56 -25.53 1.36 12.32
N ALA A 57 -25.32 2.22 11.32
CA ALA A 57 -25.62 3.64 11.42
C ALA A 57 -27.12 3.88 11.67
N GLU A 58 -28.01 3.15 10.98
CA GLU A 58 -29.46 3.24 11.19
C GLU A 58 -29.92 2.92 12.62
N GLN A 59 -29.13 2.16 13.38
CA GLN A 59 -29.39 1.84 14.79
C GLN A 59 -28.89 2.93 15.76
N ALA A 60 -28.19 3.96 15.28
CA ALA A 60 -27.66 5.02 16.12
C ALA A 60 -28.78 5.92 16.68
N ALA A 61 -28.68 6.21 17.99
CA ALA A 61 -29.70 6.94 18.74
C ALA A 61 -29.91 8.38 18.25
N ASP A 62 -28.86 9.01 17.74
CA ASP A 62 -28.84 10.42 17.34
C ASP A 62 -28.04 10.63 16.04
N LEU A 63 -28.11 11.84 15.48
CA LEU A 63 -27.45 12.20 14.23
C LEU A 63 -25.92 12.15 14.34
N ARG A 64 -25.34 12.52 15.49
CA ARG A 64 -23.90 12.55 15.67
C ARG A 64 -23.34 11.14 15.67
N SER A 65 -23.93 10.26 16.47
CA SER A 65 -23.62 8.83 16.51
C SER A 65 -23.78 8.16 15.13
N PHE A 66 -24.81 8.54 14.36
CA PHE A 66 -24.99 8.09 12.98
C PHE A 66 -23.83 8.52 12.07
N VAL A 67 -23.46 9.81 12.11
CA VAL A 67 -22.35 10.35 11.31
C VAL A 67 -21.02 9.74 11.73
N ASP A 68 -20.77 9.51 13.02
CA ASP A 68 -19.54 8.90 13.52
C ASP A 68 -19.36 7.45 13.01
N VAL A 69 -20.44 6.67 12.92
CA VAL A 69 -20.42 5.33 12.30
C VAL A 69 -20.04 5.42 10.81
N LEU A 70 -20.63 6.36 10.07
CA LEU A 70 -20.31 6.54 8.64
C LEU A 70 -18.88 7.05 8.42
N LEU A 71 -18.41 7.97 9.27
CA LEU A 71 -17.06 8.55 9.19
C LEU A 71 -15.98 7.50 9.43
N THR A 72 -16.25 6.52 10.29
CA THR A 72 -15.28 5.46 10.61
C THR A 72 -15.49 4.19 9.80
N LEU A 73 -16.52 4.12 8.95
CA LEU A 73 -17.02 2.86 8.36
C LEU A 73 -17.14 1.77 9.43
N ASP A 74 -17.81 2.10 10.53
CA ASP A 74 -17.95 1.25 11.72
C ASP A 74 -16.59 0.77 12.28
N GLY A 75 -15.66 1.71 12.47
CA GLY A 75 -14.32 1.45 13.02
C GLY A 75 -13.27 0.90 12.03
N HIS A 76 -13.59 0.76 10.74
CA HIS A 76 -12.66 0.22 9.74
C HIS A 76 -11.67 1.26 9.18
N VAL A 77 -11.94 2.56 9.35
CA VAL A 77 -11.05 3.66 8.97
C VAL A 77 -11.07 4.79 10.01
N PRO A 78 -9.99 5.58 10.15
CA PRO A 78 -10.01 6.80 10.93
C PRO A 78 -11.02 7.82 10.37
N ALA A 79 -11.77 8.47 11.27
CA ALA A 79 -12.80 9.45 10.89
C ALA A 79 -12.25 10.62 10.06
N ASP A 80 -10.99 11.00 10.29
CA ASP A 80 -10.35 12.12 9.58
C ASP A 80 -10.26 11.87 8.06
N VAL A 81 -10.16 10.62 7.63
CA VAL A 81 -10.06 10.26 6.21
C VAL A 81 -11.34 10.64 5.49
N GLN A 82 -12.50 10.28 6.06
CA GLN A 82 -13.81 10.61 5.51
C GLN A 82 -14.14 12.09 5.67
N LEU A 83 -13.75 12.73 6.77
CA LEU A 83 -13.92 14.19 6.91
C LEU A 83 -13.16 14.95 5.82
N ARG A 84 -11.94 14.51 5.47
CA ARG A 84 -11.15 15.06 4.36
C ARG A 84 -11.66 14.64 2.97
N ALA A 85 -12.61 13.70 2.89
CA ALA A 85 -13.22 13.29 1.63
C ALA A 85 -14.43 14.16 1.24
N LEU A 86 -15.01 14.92 2.17
CA LEU A 86 -16.19 15.77 1.94
C LEU A 86 -15.85 16.92 0.98
N SER A 87 -16.75 17.21 0.04
CA SER A 87 -16.69 18.45 -0.73
C SER A 87 -16.84 19.68 0.18
N GLY A 88 -16.51 20.87 -0.32
CA GLY A 88 -16.67 22.12 0.45
C GLY A 88 -18.10 22.32 1.00
N PRO A 89 -19.16 22.11 0.19
CA PRO A 89 -20.54 22.13 0.68
C PRO A 89 -20.84 21.04 1.72
N GLU A 90 -20.36 19.80 1.52
CA GLU A 90 -20.61 18.71 2.46
C GLU A 90 -19.89 18.94 3.81
N GLU A 91 -18.64 19.44 3.79
CA GLU A 91 -17.88 19.83 4.99
C GLU A 91 -18.63 20.94 5.74
N ALA A 92 -19.07 22.00 5.04
CA ALA A 92 -19.83 23.09 5.64
C ALA A 92 -21.15 22.61 6.26
N ALA A 93 -21.80 21.63 5.62
CA ALA A 93 -23.04 21.03 6.12
C ALA A 93 -22.82 20.22 7.40
N LEU A 94 -21.82 19.33 7.42
CA LEU A 94 -21.51 18.55 8.63
C LEU A 94 -21.00 19.42 9.77
N GLN A 95 -20.24 20.47 9.49
CA GLN A 95 -19.85 21.45 10.49
C GLN A 95 -21.09 22.15 11.10
N ALA A 96 -22.04 22.57 10.27
CA ALA A 96 -23.24 23.26 10.73
C ALA A 96 -24.22 22.34 11.48
N LEU A 97 -24.34 21.07 11.07
CA LEU A 97 -25.26 20.10 11.64
C LEU A 97 -24.71 19.43 12.91
N CYS A 98 -23.44 19.03 12.86
CA CYS A 98 -22.84 18.11 13.83
C CYS A 98 -21.60 18.68 14.52
N GLY A 99 -21.13 19.89 14.13
CA GLY A 99 -19.89 20.47 14.66
C GLY A 99 -18.68 19.59 14.36
N VAL A 100 -18.57 19.11 13.11
CA VAL A 100 -17.42 18.31 12.65
C VAL A 100 -16.83 18.86 11.37
N SER A 101 -15.51 19.05 11.42
CA SER A 101 -14.65 19.33 10.28
C SER A 101 -13.28 18.72 10.55
N TRP A 102 -12.58 18.31 9.48
CA TRP A 102 -11.19 17.86 9.55
C TRP A 102 -10.23 18.96 10.03
N ARG A 103 -10.67 20.23 10.06
CA ARG A 103 -9.85 21.37 10.48
C ARG A 103 -9.74 21.50 12.00
N GLU A 104 -10.71 20.96 12.75
CA GLU A 104 -10.76 21.06 14.22
C GLU A 104 -9.84 20.04 14.93
N SER A 105 -9.51 18.93 14.26
CA SER A 105 -8.57 17.91 14.74
C SER A 105 -7.10 18.35 14.79
N SER A 106 -6.80 19.62 14.54
CA SER A 106 -5.43 20.17 14.52
C SER A 106 -4.93 20.71 15.87
N HIS A 107 -5.82 20.77 16.87
CA HIS A 107 -5.50 21.16 18.26
C HIS A 107 -5.40 19.94 19.18
N ASP A 108 -4.34 19.15 19.05
CA ASP A 108 -3.85 18.33 20.16
C ASP A 108 -3.15 19.25 21.16
N SER A 109 -3.90 19.75 22.15
CA SER A 109 -3.33 20.18 23.42
C SER A 109 -3.64 19.10 24.47
N PRO A 110 -2.62 18.56 25.16
CA PRO A 110 -2.86 17.67 26.28
C PRO A 110 -3.45 18.49 27.44
N SER A 111 -4.48 17.93 28.07
CA SER A 111 -5.16 18.43 29.26
C SER A 111 -5.69 19.88 29.19
N ASP A 112 -6.98 20.01 28.91
CA ASP A 112 -7.78 20.92 29.73
C ASP A 112 -9.16 20.30 29.99
N SER A 113 -9.39 19.98 31.26
CA SER A 113 -10.63 19.42 31.82
C SER A 113 -11.75 20.46 31.91
N SER A 114 -11.81 21.37 30.95
CA SER A 114 -12.87 22.37 30.78
C SER A 114 -13.43 22.31 29.36
N ARG A 115 -13.90 21.13 28.95
CA ARG A 115 -14.94 21.02 27.92
C ARG A 115 -16.25 21.49 28.54
N GLU A 116 -16.38 22.81 28.71
CA GLU A 116 -17.70 23.40 28.94
C GLU A 116 -18.57 23.17 27.69
N GLU A 117 -19.76 22.65 27.95
CA GLU A 117 -20.91 22.38 27.07
C GLU A 117 -21.09 23.39 25.91
N ASN A 118 -20.39 23.18 24.79
CA ASN A 118 -20.61 23.99 23.60
C ASN A 118 -20.22 23.24 22.33
N THR A 119 -21.04 22.29 21.85
CA THR A 119 -21.10 21.87 20.42
C THR A 119 -22.16 20.78 20.17
N SER A 120 -23.41 21.06 20.48
CA SER A 120 -24.52 20.46 19.74
C SER A 120 -25.51 21.56 19.42
N ALA A 121 -25.83 21.74 18.13
CA ALA A 121 -26.99 22.55 17.80
C ALA A 121 -28.19 21.90 18.50
N PRO A 122 -28.99 22.63 19.30
CA PRO A 122 -30.10 22.04 20.00
C PRO A 122 -30.98 21.34 18.97
N ALA A 123 -31.33 20.08 19.23
CA ALA A 123 -32.32 19.37 18.42
C ALA A 123 -33.55 20.28 18.29
N PRO A 124 -34.18 20.36 17.09
CA PRO A 124 -35.37 21.16 16.91
C PRO A 124 -36.36 20.81 18.02
N ARG A 125 -36.86 21.83 18.73
CA ARG A 125 -37.90 21.63 19.75
C ARG A 125 -39.10 20.96 19.07
N GLU A 126 -39.70 19.98 19.73
CA GLU A 126 -40.91 19.30 19.22
C GLU A 126 -41.93 20.36 18.77
N GLY A 127 -42.31 20.30 17.48
CA GLY A 127 -43.26 21.23 16.86
C GLY A 127 -42.68 22.40 16.05
N GLN A 128 -41.36 22.56 15.95
CA GLN A 128 -40.77 23.58 15.05
C GLN A 128 -40.59 23.02 13.63
N GLU A 129 -41.25 23.64 12.64
CA GLU A 129 -41.09 23.24 11.23
C GLU A 129 -39.64 23.44 10.75
N PRO A 130 -39.05 22.46 10.03
CA PRO A 130 -37.70 22.57 9.51
C PRO A 130 -37.64 23.63 8.40
N ALA A 131 -36.60 24.47 8.42
CA ALA A 131 -36.35 25.45 7.37
C ALA A 131 -35.91 24.79 6.05
N PHE A 132 -35.32 23.60 6.14
CA PHE A 132 -34.93 22.75 5.02
C PHE A 132 -34.87 21.30 5.50
N LEU A 133 -35.22 20.35 4.63
CA LEU A 133 -35.06 18.92 4.89
C LEU A 133 -33.95 18.38 4.00
N GLY A 134 -32.78 18.16 4.59
CA GLY A 134 -31.64 17.54 3.92
C GLY A 134 -31.66 16.02 4.05
N GLU A 135 -30.61 15.41 3.53
CA GLU A 135 -30.41 13.95 3.49
C GLU A 135 -28.94 13.65 3.75
N ILE A 136 -28.64 12.58 4.47
CA ILE A 136 -27.29 12.02 4.58
C ILE A 136 -27.32 10.57 4.14
N GLY A 137 -26.39 10.19 3.27
CA GLY A 137 -26.26 8.84 2.76
C GLY A 137 -24.80 8.37 2.72
N LEU A 138 -24.62 7.06 2.58
CA LEU A 138 -23.32 6.43 2.30
C LEU A 138 -23.31 6.01 0.83
N SER A 139 -22.34 6.47 0.05
CA SER A 139 -22.22 6.07 -1.35
C SER A 139 -21.68 4.65 -1.50
N THR A 140 -21.90 4.04 -2.67
CA THR A 140 -21.31 2.72 -3.02
C THR A 140 -19.78 2.76 -3.15
N GLY A 141 -19.19 3.96 -3.25
CA GLY A 141 -17.75 4.20 -3.12
C GLY A 141 -17.28 4.40 -1.68
N GLY A 142 -18.18 4.25 -0.70
CA GLY A 142 -17.92 4.41 0.73
C GLY A 142 -17.68 5.85 1.17
N ARG A 143 -18.18 6.86 0.46
CA ARG A 143 -18.11 8.28 0.87
C ARG A 143 -19.42 8.74 1.49
N ILE A 144 -19.36 9.62 2.48
CA ILE A 144 -20.54 10.32 2.98
C ILE A 144 -21.00 11.31 1.91
N ARG A 145 -22.31 11.32 1.62
CA ARG A 145 -22.98 12.32 0.79
C ARG A 145 -24.00 13.07 1.62
N VAL A 146 -24.05 14.39 1.44
CA VAL A 146 -25.00 15.25 2.14
C VAL A 146 -25.78 16.07 1.12
N ARG A 147 -27.11 15.97 1.16
CA ARG A 147 -27.97 16.89 0.42
C ARG A 147 -27.99 18.23 1.13
N VAL A 148 -27.42 19.22 0.46
CA VAL A 148 -27.41 20.62 0.88
C VAL A 148 -28.56 21.40 0.22
N PRO A 149 -28.92 22.60 0.71
CA PRO A 149 -30.05 23.37 0.21
C PRO A 149 -30.07 23.67 -1.30
N GLU A 150 -28.90 23.81 -1.92
CA GLU A 150 -28.74 24.08 -3.36
C GLU A 150 -28.60 22.80 -4.20
N GLY A 151 -28.53 21.64 -3.54
CA GLY A 151 -28.30 20.34 -4.17
C GLY A 151 -29.60 19.60 -4.50
N GLU A 152 -29.52 18.79 -5.54
CA GLU A 152 -30.58 17.83 -5.88
C GLU A 152 -30.72 16.75 -4.79
N PRO A 153 -31.88 16.08 -4.68
CA PRO A 153 -32.03 14.89 -3.85
C PRO A 153 -30.95 13.85 -4.15
N LEU A 154 -30.48 13.12 -3.13
CA LEU A 154 -29.43 12.14 -3.36
C LEU A 154 -29.93 10.98 -4.24
N GLY A 155 -29.15 10.65 -5.27
CA GLY A 155 -29.47 9.59 -6.23
C GLY A 155 -29.46 8.21 -5.56
N ARG A 156 -30.63 7.56 -5.47
CA ARG A 156 -30.76 6.27 -4.77
C ARG A 156 -29.90 5.13 -5.32
N GLN A 157 -29.53 5.18 -6.61
CA GLN A 157 -28.68 4.16 -7.24
C GLN A 157 -27.20 4.26 -6.84
N GLU A 158 -26.78 5.42 -6.31
CA GLU A 158 -25.41 5.68 -5.89
C GLU A 158 -25.20 5.46 -4.39
N LEU A 159 -26.26 5.15 -3.66
CA LEU A 159 -26.27 5.01 -2.20
C LEU A 159 -26.44 3.55 -1.76
N VAL A 160 -25.94 3.29 -0.56
CA VAL A 160 -26.07 2.03 0.16
C VAL A 160 -27.28 2.13 1.08
N GLY A 161 -28.27 1.26 0.89
CA GLY A 161 -29.48 1.18 1.72
C GLY A 161 -30.47 2.34 1.60
N GLY A 162 -30.00 3.56 1.30
CA GLY A 162 -30.84 4.75 1.10
C GLY A 162 -30.20 6.01 1.67
N ALA A 163 -31.05 6.94 2.13
CA ALA A 163 -30.62 8.18 2.76
C ALA A 163 -31.47 8.46 4.01
N ARG A 164 -30.84 9.00 5.06
CA ARG A 164 -31.50 9.44 6.29
C ARG A 164 -31.94 10.90 6.13
N PRO A 165 -33.23 11.24 6.29
CA PRO A 165 -33.67 12.62 6.30
C PRO A 165 -33.13 13.34 7.53
N VAL A 166 -32.64 14.57 7.34
CA VAL A 166 -32.05 15.40 8.40
C VAL A 166 -32.73 16.77 8.36
N PRO A 167 -33.45 17.18 9.42
CA PRO A 167 -34.08 18.50 9.49
C PRO A 167 -33.05 19.59 9.81
N TRP A 168 -33.13 20.71 9.10
CA TRP A 168 -32.27 21.88 9.30
C TRP A 168 -33.08 23.01 9.92
N THR A 169 -32.57 23.59 11.00
CA THR A 169 -33.14 24.81 11.58
C THR A 169 -32.69 26.05 10.78
N ALA A 170 -33.38 27.18 10.93
CA ALA A 170 -32.94 28.44 10.34
C ALA A 170 -31.52 28.84 10.81
N ARG A 171 -31.18 28.54 12.08
CA ARG A 171 -29.85 28.76 12.65
C ARG A 171 -28.79 27.88 11.97
N THR A 172 -29.09 26.60 11.76
CA THR A 172 -28.21 25.66 11.04
C THR A 172 -27.97 26.14 9.61
N LEU A 173 -29.01 26.58 8.91
CA LEU A 173 -28.90 27.09 7.54
C LEU A 173 -28.02 28.35 7.46
N GLN A 174 -28.16 29.26 8.44
CA GLN A 174 -27.29 30.43 8.52
C GLN A 174 -25.83 30.05 8.77
N ALA A 175 -25.57 29.11 9.69
CA ALA A 175 -24.23 28.60 9.96
C ALA A 175 -23.62 27.96 8.71
N TYR A 176 -24.37 27.12 8.00
CA TYR A 176 -23.96 26.51 6.74
C TYR A 176 -23.55 27.54 5.68
N ARG A 177 -24.40 28.56 5.44
CA ARG A 177 -24.12 29.61 4.45
C ARG A 177 -22.83 30.37 4.75
N GLU A 178 -22.60 30.67 6.03
CA GLU A 178 -21.36 31.34 6.45
C GLU A 178 -20.13 30.45 6.25
N GLN A 179 -20.22 29.15 6.58
CA GLN A 179 -19.12 28.22 6.35
C GLN A 179 -18.83 28.01 4.86
N LEU A 180 -19.88 27.89 4.04
CA LEU A 180 -19.75 27.73 2.59
C LEU A 180 -19.07 28.96 1.96
N ARG A 181 -19.48 30.18 2.34
CA ARG A 181 -18.86 31.42 1.87
C ARG A 181 -17.36 31.45 2.20
N ARG A 182 -17.00 31.12 3.45
CA ARG A 182 -15.60 31.06 3.87
C ARG A 182 -14.80 30.01 3.11
N ALA A 183 -15.40 28.85 2.80
CA ALA A 183 -14.77 27.80 2.01
C ALA A 183 -14.51 28.28 0.57
N ALA A 184 -15.51 28.85 -0.09
CA ALA A 184 -15.38 29.39 -1.44
C ALA A 184 -14.30 30.50 -1.53
N GLU A 185 -14.25 31.40 -0.55
CA GLU A 185 -13.23 32.44 -0.49
C GLU A 185 -11.82 31.89 -0.32
N ARG A 186 -11.64 30.82 0.47
CA ARG A 186 -10.35 30.14 0.61
C ARG A 186 -9.95 29.46 -0.70
N ASP A 187 -10.84 28.70 -1.30
CA ASP A 187 -10.56 27.95 -2.53
C ASP A 187 -10.20 28.90 -3.68
N ALA A 188 -10.90 30.03 -3.82
CA ALA A 188 -10.60 31.05 -4.81
C ALA A 188 -9.22 31.69 -4.59
N ARG A 189 -8.85 32.01 -3.33
CA ARG A 189 -7.51 32.54 -3.01
C ARG A 189 -6.42 31.51 -3.32
N SER A 190 -6.60 30.26 -2.93
CA SER A 190 -5.65 29.18 -3.21
C SER A 190 -5.49 28.94 -4.71
N ALA A 191 -6.57 28.97 -5.49
CA ALA A 191 -6.50 28.85 -6.95
C ALA A 191 -5.71 30.00 -7.59
N ALA A 192 -5.95 31.23 -7.16
CA ALA A 192 -5.24 32.40 -7.65
C ALA A 192 -3.74 32.35 -7.31
N ASP A 193 -3.38 31.90 -6.11
CA ASP A 193 -1.99 31.73 -5.70
C ASP A 193 -1.29 30.60 -6.47
N CYS A 194 -1.94 29.45 -6.64
CA CYS A 194 -1.44 28.37 -7.51
C CYS A 194 -1.17 28.88 -8.94
N ARG A 195 -2.09 29.66 -9.52
CA ARG A 195 -1.93 30.22 -10.87
C ARG A 195 -0.75 31.18 -10.92
N THR A 196 -0.63 32.06 -9.93
CA THR A 196 0.50 32.99 -9.80
C THR A 196 1.83 32.25 -9.72
N TRP A 197 1.91 31.20 -8.89
CA TRP A 197 3.10 30.37 -8.75
C TRP A 197 3.45 29.63 -10.05
N LEU A 198 2.46 29.09 -10.79
CA LEU A 198 2.67 28.45 -12.10
C LEU A 198 3.10 29.43 -13.20
N HIS A 199 2.63 30.68 -13.18
CA HIS A 199 3.15 31.72 -14.07
C HIS A 199 4.64 31.98 -13.80
N GLN A 200 5.05 32.03 -12.52
CA GLN A 200 6.44 32.26 -12.11
C GLN A 200 7.39 31.13 -12.56
N GLN A 201 6.90 29.91 -12.76
CA GLN A 201 7.72 28.79 -13.28
C GLN A 201 8.07 28.93 -14.77
N GLY A 202 7.38 29.80 -15.52
CA GLY A 202 7.51 29.88 -16.98
C GLY A 202 7.01 28.63 -17.70
N GLU A 203 7.03 28.66 -19.03
CA GLU A 203 6.52 27.55 -19.86
C GLU A 203 7.31 26.26 -19.69
N GLN A 204 8.64 26.35 -19.73
CA GLN A 204 9.51 25.20 -19.55
C GLN A 204 9.33 24.57 -18.16
N GLY A 205 9.32 25.38 -17.09
CA GLY A 205 9.14 24.86 -15.73
C GLY A 205 7.79 24.17 -15.56
N ARG A 206 6.70 24.72 -16.13
CA ARG A 206 5.39 24.04 -16.12
C ARG A 206 5.41 22.71 -16.86
N GLN A 207 6.09 22.63 -17.99
CA GLN A 207 6.23 21.38 -18.74
C GLN A 207 7.00 20.31 -17.96
N GLU A 208 8.07 20.71 -17.26
CA GLU A 208 8.84 19.82 -16.38
C GLU A 208 8.00 19.29 -15.22
N LEU A 209 7.16 20.14 -14.61
CA LEU A 209 6.22 19.72 -13.57
C LEU A 209 5.16 18.74 -14.09
N LEU A 210 4.61 18.97 -15.29
CA LEU A 210 3.64 18.06 -15.91
C LEU A 210 4.27 16.70 -16.22
N GLU A 211 5.50 16.66 -16.75
CA GLU A 211 6.21 15.40 -16.98
C GLU A 211 6.52 14.68 -15.68
N GLN A 212 6.93 15.41 -14.62
CA GLN A 212 7.12 14.83 -13.29
C GLN A 212 5.82 14.23 -12.75
N ALA A 213 4.68 14.91 -12.90
CA ALA A 213 3.39 14.42 -12.45
C ALA A 213 2.92 13.19 -13.25
N LYS A 214 3.13 13.16 -14.57
CA LYS A 214 2.82 12.01 -15.44
C LYS A 214 3.65 10.79 -15.07
N GLU A 215 4.96 10.97 -14.91
CA GLU A 215 5.86 9.89 -14.50
C GLU A 215 5.50 9.40 -13.10
N ALA A 216 5.25 10.31 -12.15
CA ALA A 216 4.80 9.94 -10.81
C ALA A 216 3.49 9.14 -10.86
N ALA A 217 2.52 9.55 -11.67
CA ALA A 217 1.24 8.86 -11.83
C ALA A 217 1.41 7.44 -12.41
N LEU A 218 2.31 7.29 -13.40
CA LEU A 218 2.62 6.01 -14.02
C LEU A 218 3.29 5.03 -13.04
N ARG A 219 4.22 5.51 -12.21
CA ARG A 219 5.08 4.69 -11.34
C ARG A 219 4.53 4.47 -9.93
N THR A 220 3.49 5.18 -9.55
CA THR A 220 2.82 5.01 -8.26
C THR A 220 1.76 3.91 -8.38
N ALA A 221 1.52 3.19 -7.28
CA ALA A 221 0.38 2.28 -7.23
C ALA A 221 -0.95 3.07 -7.39
N PRO A 222 -2.08 2.38 -7.60
CA PRO A 222 -3.32 3.09 -7.88
C PRO A 222 -3.76 4.07 -6.79
N PHE A 223 -4.22 5.24 -7.22
CA PHE A 223 -4.72 6.30 -6.35
C PHE A 223 -6.01 6.93 -6.89
N VAL A 224 -6.79 7.50 -5.98
CA VAL A 224 -8.11 8.10 -6.23
C VAL A 224 -8.15 9.43 -5.48
N LEU A 225 -8.21 10.55 -6.19
CA LEU A 225 -8.19 11.90 -5.63
C LEU A 225 -9.47 12.63 -6.04
N TYR A 226 -10.07 13.35 -5.11
CA TYR A 226 -11.28 14.13 -5.38
C TYR A 226 -10.97 15.62 -5.44
N GLN A 227 -11.73 16.36 -6.23
CA GLN A 227 -11.79 17.81 -6.11
C GLN A 227 -13.22 18.28 -6.34
N GLN A 228 -13.89 18.61 -5.23
CA GLN A 228 -15.34 18.68 -5.15
C GLN A 228 -15.95 17.36 -5.67
N ASP A 229 -16.74 17.41 -6.75
CA ASP A 229 -17.31 16.24 -7.42
C ASP A 229 -16.43 15.64 -8.52
N LYS A 230 -15.31 16.28 -8.87
CA LYS A 230 -14.36 15.73 -9.86
C LYS A 230 -13.54 14.60 -9.25
N LEU A 231 -13.27 13.59 -10.07
CA LEU A 231 -12.41 12.46 -9.72
C LEU A 231 -11.15 12.48 -10.59
N TYR A 232 -9.98 12.34 -9.99
CA TYR A 232 -8.70 12.13 -10.66
C TYR A 232 -8.10 10.79 -10.21
N THR A 233 -7.85 9.88 -11.15
CA THR A 233 -7.37 8.54 -10.79
C THR A 233 -6.58 7.88 -11.92
N ASN A 234 -5.57 7.09 -11.55
CA ASN A 234 -4.85 6.16 -12.43
C ASN A 234 -5.35 4.70 -12.26
N PHE A 235 -6.45 4.50 -11.51
CA PHE A 235 -7.05 3.20 -11.21
C PHE A 235 -8.02 2.74 -12.31
N ARG A 236 -8.30 1.43 -12.38
CA ARG A 236 -9.09 0.83 -13.48
C ARG A 236 -10.55 1.33 -13.42
N GLY A 237 -11.13 1.63 -14.59
CA GLY A 237 -12.51 2.11 -14.72
C GLY A 237 -12.53 3.58 -15.15
N PRO A 238 -12.84 4.54 -14.27
CA PRO A 238 -12.94 5.98 -14.57
C PRO A 238 -11.56 6.66 -14.74
N ASN A 239 -10.58 5.94 -15.29
CA ASN A 239 -9.19 6.39 -15.40
C ASN A 239 -9.08 7.64 -16.28
N ASN A 240 -8.52 8.71 -15.74
CA ASN A 240 -8.22 9.96 -16.45
C ASN A 240 -6.80 10.49 -16.18
N LEU A 241 -5.94 9.70 -15.54
CA LEU A 241 -4.54 9.99 -15.34
C LEU A 241 -3.65 8.90 -15.95
N THR A 242 -2.40 9.26 -16.25
CA THR A 242 -1.43 8.28 -16.77
C THR A 242 -1.30 7.10 -15.80
N GLY A 243 -1.42 5.88 -16.31
CA GLY A 243 -1.40 4.66 -15.51
C GLY A 243 -1.46 3.41 -16.36
N LYS A 244 -1.85 2.28 -15.76
CA LYS A 244 -1.81 0.97 -16.43
C LYS A 244 -2.84 0.80 -17.55
N THR A 245 -3.95 1.53 -17.51
CA THR A 245 -5.00 1.44 -18.53
C THR A 245 -5.06 2.64 -19.45
N LEU A 246 -4.38 3.74 -19.11
CA LEU A 246 -4.34 4.97 -19.90
C LEU A 246 -2.88 5.37 -20.11
N TRP A 247 -2.42 5.23 -21.35
CA TRP A 247 -1.01 5.45 -21.70
C TRP A 247 -0.63 6.95 -21.65
N PRO A 248 0.66 7.27 -21.40
CA PRO A 248 1.14 8.65 -21.48
C PRO A 248 0.82 9.27 -22.86
N GLY A 249 0.25 10.48 -22.88
CA GLY A 249 -0.12 11.17 -24.13
C GLY A 249 -1.52 10.85 -24.69
N HIS A 250 -2.32 9.99 -24.02
CA HIS A 250 -3.72 9.80 -24.40
C HIS A 250 -4.53 11.11 -24.26
N PRO A 251 -5.45 11.45 -25.19
CA PRO A 251 -6.28 12.67 -25.11
C PRO A 251 -7.15 12.76 -23.85
N ASP A 252 -7.68 11.62 -23.38
CA ASP A 252 -8.45 11.52 -22.12
C ASP A 252 -7.59 11.64 -20.84
N CYS A 253 -6.27 11.71 -20.95
CA CYS A 253 -5.39 11.91 -19.80
C CYS A 253 -5.30 13.39 -19.46
N THR A 254 -5.88 13.81 -18.33
CA THR A 254 -5.93 15.22 -17.91
C THR A 254 -4.56 15.90 -17.97
N LEU A 255 -3.52 15.27 -17.41
CA LEU A 255 -2.17 15.85 -17.39
C LEU A 255 -1.58 16.01 -18.80
N SER A 256 -1.92 15.14 -19.75
CA SER A 256 -1.45 15.25 -21.13
C SER A 256 -2.15 16.40 -21.86
N SER A 257 -3.45 16.58 -21.65
CA SER A 257 -4.25 17.65 -22.27
C SER A 257 -3.77 19.05 -21.82
N LEU A 258 -3.34 19.17 -20.56
CA LEU A 258 -2.77 20.41 -20.03
C LEU A 258 -1.47 20.83 -20.73
N GLN A 259 -0.66 19.89 -21.22
CA GLN A 259 0.59 20.19 -21.95
C GLN A 259 0.34 20.91 -23.28
N GLN A 260 -0.84 20.73 -23.85
CA GLN A 260 -1.22 21.30 -25.15
C GLN A 260 -2.00 22.62 -25.01
N THR A 261 -2.24 23.07 -23.78
CA THR A 261 -3.17 24.15 -23.47
C THR A 261 -2.46 25.26 -22.68
N SER A 262 -2.71 26.53 -23.01
CA SER A 262 -2.13 27.65 -22.26
C SER A 262 -2.71 27.73 -20.83
N LEU A 263 -1.90 28.21 -19.88
CA LEU A 263 -2.28 28.29 -18.46
C LEU A 263 -3.58 29.10 -18.24
N ASP A 264 -3.82 30.13 -19.04
CA ASP A 264 -5.02 30.99 -18.94
C ASP A 264 -6.33 30.22 -19.19
N LEU A 265 -6.26 29.08 -19.90
CA LEU A 265 -7.41 28.23 -20.19
C LEU A 265 -7.57 27.09 -19.17
N TRP A 266 -6.61 26.89 -18.27
CA TRP A 266 -6.72 25.88 -17.23
C TRP A 266 -7.75 26.32 -16.18
N SER A 267 -8.66 25.41 -15.84
CA SER A 267 -9.57 25.58 -14.71
C SER A 267 -8.82 25.65 -13.39
N ASP A 268 -9.47 26.22 -12.38
CA ASP A 268 -8.91 26.28 -11.02
C ASP A 268 -8.65 24.89 -10.45
N SER A 269 -9.43 23.89 -10.85
CA SER A 269 -9.18 22.49 -10.49
C SER A 269 -7.87 21.97 -11.06
N GLU A 270 -7.61 22.22 -12.34
CA GLU A 270 -6.39 21.74 -13.02
C GLU A 270 -5.14 22.41 -12.48
N VAL A 271 -5.22 23.72 -12.19
CA VAL A 271 -4.15 24.47 -11.55
C VAL A 271 -3.84 23.92 -10.15
N GLN A 272 -4.87 23.66 -9.32
CA GLN A 272 -4.66 23.06 -8.00
C GLN A 272 -4.16 21.61 -8.08
N LEU A 273 -4.65 20.80 -9.02
CA LEU A 273 -4.21 19.43 -9.24
C LEU A 273 -2.69 19.37 -9.45
N LEU A 274 -2.15 20.14 -10.40
CA LEU A 274 -0.72 20.12 -10.70
C LEU A 274 0.11 20.59 -9.50
N VAL A 275 -0.30 21.68 -8.85
CA VAL A 275 0.45 22.23 -7.70
C VAL A 275 0.42 21.28 -6.51
N CYS A 276 -0.74 20.73 -6.15
CA CYS A 276 -0.86 19.79 -5.03
C CYS A 276 -0.05 18.51 -5.28
N LEU A 277 -0.11 17.93 -6.49
CA LEU A 277 0.75 16.79 -6.84
C LEU A 277 2.23 17.14 -6.73
N THR A 278 2.64 18.33 -7.21
CA THR A 278 4.02 18.81 -7.12
C THR A 278 4.50 18.88 -5.68
N LEU A 279 3.73 19.48 -4.78
CA LEU A 279 4.07 19.59 -3.35
C LEU A 279 4.22 18.21 -2.70
N LEU A 280 3.28 17.29 -2.96
CA LEU A 280 3.33 15.92 -2.44
C LEU A 280 4.59 15.19 -2.95
N ILE A 281 4.84 15.23 -4.27
CA ILE A 281 6.01 14.59 -4.90
C ILE A 281 7.31 15.18 -4.35
N ARG A 282 7.40 16.50 -4.19
CA ARG A 282 8.60 17.16 -3.64
C ARG A 282 8.87 16.72 -2.20
N SER A 283 7.84 16.54 -1.37
CA SER A 283 8.02 16.16 0.04
C SER A 283 8.64 14.78 0.29
N ALA A 284 8.44 13.82 -0.61
CA ALA A 284 8.78 12.42 -0.33
C ALA A 284 8.86 11.50 -1.56
N GLY A 285 8.65 12.03 -2.76
CA GLY A 285 8.57 11.29 -4.01
C GLY A 285 7.14 10.85 -4.37
N PRO A 286 6.98 10.14 -5.50
CA PRO A 286 5.67 9.78 -6.05
C PRO A 286 4.74 9.05 -5.07
N GLY A 287 5.30 8.17 -4.24
CA GLY A 287 4.53 7.41 -3.25
C GLY A 287 3.84 8.24 -2.16
N ARG A 288 4.08 9.56 -2.05
CA ARG A 288 3.32 10.44 -1.13
C ARG A 288 1.90 10.71 -1.63
N VAL A 289 1.66 10.62 -2.93
CA VAL A 289 0.32 10.83 -3.53
C VAL A 289 -0.71 9.87 -2.91
N GLU A 290 -0.29 8.66 -2.54
CA GLU A 290 -1.16 7.66 -1.91
C GLU A 290 -1.68 8.07 -0.52
N GLU A 291 -1.06 9.05 0.15
CA GLU A 291 -1.58 9.59 1.42
C GLU A 291 -2.74 10.58 1.23
N ALA A 292 -3.04 10.95 -0.02
CA ALA A 292 -4.22 11.73 -0.39
C ALA A 292 -5.37 10.85 -0.92
N ASN A 293 -5.20 9.51 -0.96
CA ASN A 293 -6.21 8.59 -1.46
C ASN A 293 -7.55 8.76 -0.76
N GLY A 294 -8.63 8.81 -1.54
CA GLY A 294 -9.98 8.93 -1.02
C GLY A 294 -10.33 10.32 -0.48
N THR A 295 -9.41 11.28 -0.50
CA THR A 295 -9.60 12.63 0.05
C THR A 295 -9.70 13.71 -1.02
N GLN A 296 -10.13 14.90 -0.63
CA GLN A 296 -10.06 16.10 -1.45
C GLN A 296 -8.61 16.55 -1.64
N LEU A 297 -8.23 16.81 -2.88
CA LEU A 297 -6.94 17.37 -3.25
C LEU A 297 -7.08 18.89 -3.39
N THR A 298 -6.97 19.59 -2.28
CA THR A 298 -6.88 21.05 -2.24
C THR A 298 -5.64 21.50 -1.47
N VAL A 299 -5.23 22.75 -1.66
CA VAL A 299 -4.06 23.34 -1.00
C VAL A 299 -4.15 23.18 0.52
N GLY A 300 -5.33 23.42 1.12
CA GLY A 300 -5.52 23.27 2.56
C GLY A 300 -5.33 21.83 3.06
N HIS A 301 -5.75 20.83 2.29
CA HIS A 301 -5.56 19.42 2.64
C HIS A 301 -4.08 19.03 2.56
N VAL A 302 -3.37 19.51 1.54
CA VAL A 302 -1.92 19.30 1.41
C VAL A 302 -1.17 20.00 2.55
N ALA A 303 -1.50 21.25 2.87
CA ALA A 303 -0.90 21.98 3.99
C ALA A 303 -1.06 21.22 5.32
N HIS A 304 -2.28 20.73 5.60
CA HIS A 304 -2.55 19.91 6.78
C HIS A 304 -1.72 18.62 6.81
N MET A 305 -1.58 17.93 5.68
CA MET A 305 -0.75 16.74 5.57
C MET A 305 0.72 17.05 5.83
N LEU A 306 1.28 18.09 5.21
CA LEU A 306 2.67 18.49 5.39
C LEU A 306 2.95 18.88 6.85
N GLU A 307 2.04 19.60 7.50
CA GLU A 307 2.15 19.97 8.91
C GLU A 307 2.13 18.74 9.83
N ARG A 308 1.26 17.76 9.58
CA ARG A 308 1.24 16.49 10.34
C ARG A 308 2.57 15.76 10.23
N ILE A 309 3.13 15.66 9.02
CA ILE A 309 4.42 15.00 8.79
C ILE A 309 5.54 15.78 9.49
N ARG A 310 5.54 17.11 9.40
CA ARG A 310 6.50 17.98 10.08
C ARG A 310 6.50 17.76 11.59
N ARG A 311 5.31 17.73 12.21
CA ARG A 311 5.17 17.45 13.64
C ARG A 311 5.77 16.09 13.98
N GLY A 312 5.47 15.05 13.20
CA GLY A 312 6.04 13.72 13.38
C GLY A 312 7.57 13.71 13.25
N TYR A 313 8.15 14.33 12.23
CA TYR A 313 9.61 14.34 12.07
C TYR A 313 10.30 15.08 13.23
N ASN A 314 9.70 16.18 13.70
CA ASN A 314 10.23 16.94 14.82
C ASN A 314 10.17 16.22 16.18
N THR A 315 9.47 15.09 16.32
CA THR A 315 9.53 14.30 17.58
C THR A 315 10.84 13.53 17.71
N VAL A 316 11.56 13.28 16.62
CA VAL A 316 12.77 12.44 16.59
C VAL A 316 14.03 13.14 16.08
N LEU A 317 13.89 14.31 15.44
CA LEU A 317 15.05 15.12 15.08
C LEU A 317 15.73 15.67 16.36
N GLY A 318 16.97 15.24 16.59
CA GLY A 318 17.78 15.70 17.72
C GLY A 318 18.52 17.03 17.47
N GLY A 319 18.40 17.59 16.26
CA GLY A 319 19.10 18.80 15.79
C GLY A 319 18.16 19.96 15.46
N GLU A 320 18.35 20.55 14.28
CA GLU A 320 17.47 21.63 13.78
C GLU A 320 16.07 21.09 13.51
N THR A 321 15.06 21.72 14.14
CA THR A 321 13.67 21.38 13.90
C THR A 321 13.18 22.00 12.59
N ILE A 322 12.33 21.28 11.86
CA ILE A 322 11.70 21.81 10.67
C ILE A 322 10.67 22.88 11.09
N PRO A 323 10.83 24.15 10.68
CA PRO A 323 9.90 25.21 11.04
C PRO A 323 8.54 25.01 10.34
N PRO A 324 7.42 25.46 10.94
CA PRO A 324 6.14 25.48 10.23
C PRO A 324 6.21 26.40 9.00
N ALA A 325 5.34 26.18 8.02
CA ALA A 325 5.18 27.11 6.91
C ALA A 325 4.75 28.49 7.45
N VAL A 326 5.33 29.56 6.90
CA VAL A 326 5.05 30.94 7.35
C VAL A 326 3.66 31.44 6.95
N SER A 327 3.04 30.81 5.95
CA SER A 327 1.68 31.02 5.48
C SER A 327 1.18 29.78 4.74
N ASP A 328 -0.09 29.78 4.35
CA ASP A 328 -0.70 28.74 3.49
C ASP A 328 -0.44 28.97 1.98
N ASP A 329 0.42 29.94 1.62
CA ASP A 329 0.75 30.23 0.23
C ASP A 329 1.66 29.15 -0.37
N ILE A 330 1.55 28.90 -1.67
CA ILE A 330 2.24 27.81 -2.38
C ILE A 330 3.75 27.89 -2.22
N ARG A 331 4.32 29.09 -2.20
CA ARG A 331 5.78 29.26 -1.99
C ARG A 331 6.22 28.77 -0.60
N ALA A 332 5.44 29.05 0.45
CA ALA A 332 5.75 28.63 1.81
C ALA A 332 5.56 27.11 1.97
N LEU A 333 4.49 26.56 1.37
CA LEU A 333 4.24 25.12 1.37
C LEU A 333 5.28 24.34 0.55
N ASP A 334 5.77 24.90 -0.55
CA ASP A 334 6.84 24.31 -1.36
C ASP A 334 8.15 24.26 -0.59
N ALA A 335 8.51 25.33 0.13
CA ALA A 335 9.67 25.34 1.01
C ALA A 335 9.55 24.28 2.12
N LEU A 336 8.37 24.15 2.74
CA LEU A 336 8.11 23.09 3.72
C LEU A 336 8.25 21.70 3.11
N ALA A 337 7.68 21.46 1.92
CA ALA A 337 7.80 20.18 1.22
C ALA A 337 9.27 19.83 0.96
N VAL A 338 10.07 20.76 0.45
CA VAL A 338 11.51 20.56 0.24
C VAL A 338 12.22 20.26 1.56
N SER A 339 11.96 21.03 2.62
CA SER A 339 12.56 20.80 3.93
C SER A 339 12.23 19.41 4.50
N LEU A 340 10.98 18.95 4.36
CA LEU A 340 10.58 17.60 4.78
C LEU A 340 11.37 16.53 4.03
N ARG A 341 11.59 16.72 2.72
CA ARG A 341 12.36 15.78 1.90
C ARG A 341 13.81 15.69 2.33
N GLU A 342 14.45 16.81 2.62
CA GLU A 342 15.84 16.90 3.04
C GLU A 342 16.07 16.22 4.40
N HIS A 343 15.16 16.44 5.35
CA HIS A 343 15.26 15.89 6.71
C HIS A 343 14.75 14.45 6.84
N ARG A 344 14.11 13.89 5.81
CA ARG A 344 13.53 12.54 5.88
C ARG A 344 14.58 11.45 6.14
N LEU A 345 15.76 11.57 5.54
CA LEU A 345 16.85 10.61 5.77
C LEU A 345 17.39 10.68 7.20
N GLU A 346 17.49 11.88 7.78
CA GLU A 346 17.90 12.04 9.17
C GLU A 346 16.84 11.49 10.12
N THR A 347 15.57 11.77 9.85
CA THR A 347 14.43 11.20 10.58
C THR A 347 14.50 9.66 10.58
N GLN A 348 14.78 9.04 9.43
CA GLN A 348 14.95 7.58 9.30
C GLN A 348 16.16 7.01 10.05
N ARG A 349 17.15 7.83 10.42
CA ARG A 349 18.26 7.41 11.28
C ARG A 349 17.88 7.43 12.76
N GLY A 350 16.97 8.33 13.15
CA GLY A 350 16.49 8.47 14.53
C GLY A 350 15.37 7.49 14.88
N ALA A 351 14.48 7.18 13.93
CA ALA A 351 13.35 6.29 14.15
C ALA A 351 12.91 5.57 12.87
N GLN A 352 12.16 4.48 13.04
CA GLN A 352 11.60 3.74 11.91
C GLN A 352 10.39 4.50 11.36
N LEU A 353 10.49 4.99 10.12
CA LEU A 353 9.31 5.44 9.38
C LEU A 353 8.53 4.24 8.89
N TYR A 354 7.20 4.28 8.99
CA TYR A 354 6.33 3.26 8.43
C TYR A 354 5.03 3.88 7.89
N ARG A 355 4.19 3.06 7.27
CA ARG A 355 2.85 3.47 6.83
C ARG A 355 1.75 2.62 7.41
N GLU A 356 0.67 3.26 7.81
CA GLU A 356 -0.61 2.61 7.98
C GLU A 356 -1.35 2.62 6.65
N ILE A 357 -1.98 1.51 6.27
CA ILE A 357 -2.80 1.37 5.08
C ILE A 357 -4.19 0.94 5.52
N HIS A 358 -5.14 1.86 5.43
CA HIS A 358 -6.54 1.59 5.72
C HIS A 358 -7.23 1.06 4.47
N GLY A 359 -7.25 -0.27 4.35
CA GLY A 359 -7.63 -1.00 3.15
C GLY A 359 -9.04 -0.69 2.66
N ALA A 360 -9.99 -0.44 3.57
CA ALA A 360 -11.36 -0.08 3.23
C ALA A 360 -11.48 1.16 2.32
N LEU A 361 -10.61 2.17 2.48
CA LEU A 361 -10.58 3.36 1.60
C LEU A 361 -9.26 3.50 0.84
N MET A 362 -8.39 2.49 0.87
CA MET A 362 -7.03 2.50 0.30
C MET A 362 -6.19 3.71 0.74
N HIS A 363 -6.50 4.29 1.90
CA HIS A 363 -5.83 5.48 2.42
C HIS A 363 -4.54 5.10 3.12
N LYS A 364 -3.47 5.87 2.90
CA LYS A 364 -2.19 5.65 3.57
C LYS A 364 -1.83 6.80 4.49
N ILE A 365 -1.15 6.50 5.58
CA ILE A 365 -0.67 7.49 6.53
C ILE A 365 0.76 7.16 6.89
N GLU A 366 1.72 8.03 6.57
CA GLU A 366 3.08 7.89 7.09
C GLU A 366 3.13 8.24 8.58
N ARG A 367 3.86 7.41 9.33
CA ARG A 367 4.07 7.50 10.77
C ARG A 367 5.56 7.43 11.10
N VAL A 368 5.91 7.99 12.24
CA VAL A 368 7.20 7.82 12.90
C VAL A 368 6.95 6.86 14.05
N ALA A 369 7.58 5.69 14.03
CA ALA A 369 7.40 4.70 15.10
C ALA A 369 8.11 5.13 16.39
N ASP A 370 7.59 4.66 17.51
CA ASP A 370 8.29 4.71 18.78
C ASP A 370 9.46 3.71 18.81
N ALA A 371 10.25 3.78 19.88
CA ALA A 371 11.31 2.81 20.11
C ALA A 371 10.73 1.41 20.39
N PRO A 372 11.41 0.33 19.96
CA PRO A 372 10.97 -1.03 20.26
C PRO A 372 10.86 -1.32 21.76
N GLY A 373 9.66 -1.73 22.18
CA GLY A 373 9.27 -2.06 23.54
C GLY A 373 9.51 -3.53 23.90
N GLU A 374 8.87 -3.98 24.97
CA GLU A 374 9.02 -5.36 25.48
C GLU A 374 8.41 -6.41 24.54
N GLU A 375 7.26 -6.11 23.93
CA GLU A 375 6.58 -7.02 22.99
C GLU A 375 7.44 -7.28 21.75
N ALA A 376 7.99 -6.21 21.15
CA ALA A 376 8.89 -6.35 20.01
C ALA A 376 10.13 -7.20 20.36
N ARG A 377 10.74 -6.97 21.54
CA ARG A 377 11.87 -7.77 22.03
C ARG A 377 11.49 -9.24 22.24
N ALA A 378 10.32 -9.52 22.83
CA ALA A 378 9.87 -10.88 23.06
C ALA A 378 9.66 -11.65 21.75
N ARG A 379 9.07 -11.01 20.73
CA ARG A 379 8.91 -11.59 19.38
C ARG A 379 10.28 -11.86 18.73
N GLU A 380 11.22 -10.91 18.82
CA GLU A 380 12.60 -11.08 18.33
C GLU A 380 13.32 -12.25 19.03
N ASP A 381 13.24 -12.32 20.36
CA ASP A 381 13.89 -13.37 21.15
C ASP A 381 13.36 -14.77 20.80
N ALA A 382 12.04 -14.89 20.56
CA ALA A 382 11.41 -16.12 20.11
C ALA A 382 11.95 -16.56 18.73
N VAL A 383 12.07 -15.62 17.78
CA VAL A 383 12.68 -15.89 16.48
C VAL A 383 14.15 -16.30 16.63
N CYS A 384 14.94 -15.57 17.41
CA CYS A 384 16.35 -15.88 17.66
C CYS A 384 16.57 -17.25 18.33
N ALA A 385 15.70 -17.63 19.27
CA ALA A 385 15.75 -18.95 19.89
C ALA A 385 15.53 -20.05 18.84
N ARG A 386 14.51 -19.90 18.00
CA ARG A 386 14.20 -20.86 16.94
C ARG A 386 15.31 -20.96 15.90
N LEU A 387 15.87 -19.83 15.46
CA LEU A 387 16.97 -19.81 14.50
C LEU A 387 18.21 -20.52 15.01
N ARG A 388 18.57 -20.35 16.29
CA ARG A 388 19.72 -21.06 16.91
C ARG A 388 19.52 -22.55 17.04
N GLU A 389 18.30 -22.99 17.28
CA GLU A 389 17.98 -24.41 17.36
C GLU A 389 18.14 -25.10 15.99
N ARG A 390 17.87 -24.37 14.91
CA ARG A 390 17.67 -24.93 13.56
C ARG A 390 18.81 -24.67 12.59
N LEU A 391 19.61 -23.65 12.85
CA LEU A 391 20.69 -23.20 11.98
C LEU A 391 22.02 -23.19 12.75
N PRO A 392 23.17 -23.31 12.05
CA PRO A 392 24.49 -23.22 12.66
C PRO A 392 24.83 -21.76 12.98
N LEU A 393 24.08 -21.15 13.89
CA LEU A 393 24.22 -19.75 14.29
C LEU A 393 24.54 -19.65 15.79
N THR A 394 25.36 -18.67 16.15
CA THR A 394 25.69 -18.34 17.54
C THR A 394 25.38 -16.88 17.84
N GLY A 395 24.99 -16.57 19.07
CA GLY A 395 24.53 -15.24 19.48
C GLY A 395 23.30 -15.30 20.39
N ALA A 396 22.84 -14.17 20.90
CA ALA A 396 21.56 -14.08 21.61
C ALA A 396 20.53 -13.24 20.83
N THR A 397 21.01 -12.23 20.11
CA THR A 397 20.19 -11.24 19.39
C THR A 397 20.33 -11.38 17.87
N LEU A 398 19.40 -10.80 17.10
CA LEU A 398 19.52 -10.74 15.63
C LEU A 398 20.83 -10.10 15.15
N ALA A 399 21.35 -9.14 15.92
CA ALA A 399 22.65 -8.52 15.65
C ALA A 399 23.79 -9.54 15.79
N ASP A 400 23.85 -10.27 16.91
CA ASP A 400 24.87 -11.30 17.15
C ASP A 400 24.80 -12.41 16.08
N LEU A 401 23.60 -12.88 15.74
CA LEU A 401 23.41 -13.88 14.69
C LEU A 401 23.90 -13.36 13.34
N GLY A 402 23.63 -12.08 13.04
CA GLY A 402 24.11 -11.42 11.83
C GLY A 402 25.63 -11.27 11.80
N ASP A 403 26.26 -10.99 12.95
CA ASP A 403 27.71 -10.88 13.08
C ASP A 403 28.37 -12.25 12.87
N HIS A 404 27.81 -13.31 13.45
CA HIS A 404 28.24 -14.67 13.19
C HIS A 404 28.13 -15.06 11.70
N LEU A 405 27.06 -14.64 11.02
CA LEU A 405 26.94 -14.83 9.56
C LEU A 405 28.05 -14.10 8.79
N ALA A 406 28.43 -12.90 9.20
CA ALA A 406 29.46 -12.12 8.54
C ALA A 406 30.86 -12.71 8.75
N ASP A 407 31.11 -13.33 9.91
CA ASP A 407 32.37 -13.99 10.23
C ASP A 407 32.55 -15.33 9.49
N SER A 408 31.45 -15.99 9.13
CA SER A 408 31.47 -17.29 8.45
C SER A 408 30.36 -17.40 7.40
N PRO A 409 30.37 -16.59 6.34
CA PRO A 409 29.27 -16.53 5.36
C PRO A 409 29.20 -17.78 4.48
N ASP A 410 30.31 -18.51 4.38
CA ASP A 410 30.52 -19.62 3.45
C ASP A 410 29.44 -20.71 3.50
N TRP A 411 28.92 -21.03 4.68
CA TRP A 411 27.90 -22.07 4.83
C TRP A 411 26.57 -21.68 4.16
N LEU A 412 26.31 -20.39 3.93
CA LEU A 412 25.11 -19.93 3.22
C LEU A 412 25.06 -20.45 1.78
N ALA A 413 26.21 -20.80 1.19
CA ALA A 413 26.32 -21.39 -0.13
C ALA A 413 26.32 -22.92 -0.13
N ASP A 414 26.50 -23.57 1.02
CA ASP A 414 26.56 -25.02 1.14
C ASP A 414 25.18 -25.63 1.39
N PRO A 415 24.91 -26.88 0.96
CA PRO A 415 23.67 -27.56 1.30
C PRO A 415 23.45 -27.65 2.82
N HIS A 416 22.21 -27.45 3.26
CA HIS A 416 21.84 -27.54 4.68
C HIS A 416 20.44 -28.14 4.85
N GLY A 417 20.35 -29.24 5.61
CA GLY A 417 19.11 -29.99 5.76
C GLY A 417 18.60 -30.51 4.41
N ASP A 418 17.31 -30.27 4.14
CA ASP A 418 16.65 -30.63 2.87
C ASP A 418 16.83 -29.55 1.78
N PHE A 419 17.58 -28.49 2.06
CA PHE A 419 17.78 -27.36 1.15
C PHE A 419 19.12 -27.44 0.40
N GLY A 420 19.11 -26.99 -0.85
CA GLY A 420 20.30 -26.98 -1.70
C GLY A 420 21.37 -25.98 -1.23
N THR A 421 20.98 -25.01 -0.41
CA THR A 421 21.85 -23.95 0.12
C THR A 421 21.47 -23.55 1.54
N GLY A 422 22.44 -23.06 2.32
CA GLY A 422 22.23 -22.51 3.65
C GLY A 422 21.34 -21.26 3.62
N LEU A 423 21.39 -20.47 2.54
CA LEU A 423 20.48 -19.35 2.32
C LEU A 423 19.01 -19.80 2.26
N GLU A 424 18.71 -20.86 1.51
CA GLU A 424 17.36 -21.41 1.44
C GLU A 424 16.88 -21.88 2.82
N SER A 425 17.74 -22.60 3.55
CA SER A 425 17.42 -23.03 4.91
C SER A 425 17.20 -21.85 5.86
N LEU A 426 18.03 -20.80 5.77
CA LEU A 426 17.91 -19.61 6.59
C LEU A 426 16.61 -18.87 6.30
N VAL A 427 16.27 -18.68 5.01
CA VAL A 427 15.02 -18.03 4.61
C VAL A 427 13.82 -18.82 5.14
N TYR A 428 13.80 -20.15 4.94
CA TYR A 428 12.69 -20.98 5.39
C TYR A 428 12.54 -20.94 6.91
N GLU A 429 13.61 -21.22 7.68
CA GLU A 429 13.54 -21.28 9.14
C GLU A 429 13.22 -19.90 9.74
N THR A 430 13.67 -18.79 9.12
CA THR A 430 13.27 -17.44 9.55
C THR A 430 11.79 -17.18 9.31
N VAL A 431 11.27 -17.55 8.15
CA VAL A 431 9.85 -17.37 7.81
C VAL A 431 8.98 -18.24 8.72
N ALA A 432 9.36 -19.50 8.95
CA ALA A 432 8.65 -20.41 9.84
C ALA A 432 8.67 -19.93 11.31
N ALA A 433 9.84 -19.53 11.82
CA ALA A 433 9.98 -18.95 13.15
C ALA A 433 9.11 -17.71 13.33
N THR A 434 9.02 -16.86 12.30
CA THR A 434 8.18 -15.66 12.32
C THR A 434 6.69 -16.02 12.31
N THR A 435 6.25 -17.02 11.55
CA THR A 435 4.84 -17.48 11.56
C THR A 435 4.40 -17.85 12.98
N GLU A 436 5.19 -18.66 13.67
CA GLU A 436 4.92 -19.07 15.06
C GLU A 436 5.05 -17.88 16.01
N ALA A 437 6.18 -17.17 15.95
CA ALA A 437 6.50 -16.13 16.90
C ALA A 437 5.53 -14.96 16.86
N PHE A 438 4.84 -14.69 15.75
CA PHE A 438 3.89 -13.57 15.59
C PHE A 438 2.43 -14.01 15.51
N GLU A 439 2.14 -15.31 15.64
CA GLU A 439 0.79 -15.86 15.47
C GLU A 439 0.16 -15.39 14.14
N ALA A 440 0.94 -15.50 13.06
CA ALA A 440 0.49 -15.14 11.72
C ALA A 440 -0.08 -16.38 11.02
N ASP A 441 -1.18 -16.22 10.27
CA ASP A 441 -1.71 -17.32 9.47
C ASP A 441 -0.77 -17.67 8.30
N PHE A 442 -0.04 -16.68 7.78
CA PHE A 442 1.02 -16.86 6.78
C PHE A 442 2.17 -15.89 7.00
N THR A 443 3.39 -16.38 6.87
CA THR A 443 4.57 -15.52 6.69
C THR A 443 5.24 -15.84 5.36
N MET A 444 5.86 -14.84 4.74
CA MET A 444 6.59 -15.01 3.50
C MET A 444 7.80 -14.11 3.36
N SER A 445 8.79 -14.60 2.63
CA SER A 445 9.96 -13.84 2.19
C SER A 445 10.30 -14.15 0.75
N ARG A 446 10.81 -13.16 0.02
CA ARG A 446 11.06 -13.24 -1.43
C ARG A 446 12.42 -12.73 -1.83
N GLY A 447 12.88 -13.14 -3.01
CA GLY A 447 14.15 -12.71 -3.57
C GLY A 447 14.32 -13.16 -5.02
N MET A 448 15.56 -13.09 -5.50
CA MET A 448 15.95 -13.55 -6.83
C MET A 448 16.58 -14.94 -6.74
N ARG A 449 16.32 -15.80 -7.73
CA ARG A 449 16.87 -17.17 -7.75
C ARG A 449 18.36 -17.21 -8.02
N SER A 450 18.83 -16.41 -8.97
CA SER A 450 20.23 -16.36 -9.39
C SER A 450 20.84 -14.99 -9.15
N LEU A 451 21.64 -14.86 -8.08
CA LEU A 451 22.50 -13.69 -7.91
C LEU A 451 23.66 -13.64 -8.93
N PRO A 452 24.30 -14.78 -9.32
CA PRO A 452 25.33 -14.77 -10.34
C PRO A 452 24.86 -14.25 -11.71
N GLU A 453 23.66 -14.64 -12.17
CA GLU A 453 23.07 -14.12 -13.42
C GLU A 453 22.87 -12.59 -13.33
N LEU A 454 22.36 -12.09 -12.20
CA LEU A 454 22.19 -10.66 -11.99
C LEU A 454 23.53 -9.92 -12.01
N ILE A 455 24.50 -10.36 -11.24
CA ILE A 455 25.84 -9.75 -11.19
C ILE A 455 26.45 -9.68 -12.59
N THR A 456 26.38 -10.77 -13.36
CA THR A 456 26.90 -10.81 -14.73
C THR A 456 26.17 -9.79 -15.62
N ALA A 457 24.84 -9.74 -15.57
CA ALA A 457 24.06 -8.79 -16.36
C ALA A 457 24.30 -7.33 -15.95
N LEU A 458 24.56 -7.06 -14.66
CA LEU A 458 24.88 -5.72 -14.17
C LEU A 458 26.25 -5.25 -14.67
N ARG A 459 27.28 -6.09 -14.58
CA ARG A 459 28.65 -5.76 -15.02
C ARG A 459 28.75 -5.54 -16.52
N GLU A 460 27.96 -6.27 -17.29
CA GLU A 460 27.90 -6.18 -18.74
C GLU A 460 26.85 -5.18 -19.24
N GLU A 461 26.21 -4.44 -18.32
CA GLU A 461 25.19 -3.43 -18.61
C GLU A 461 24.04 -3.94 -19.50
N ARG A 462 23.65 -5.22 -19.31
CA ARG A 462 22.58 -5.89 -20.08
C ARG A 462 21.19 -5.49 -19.59
N TRP A 463 20.87 -4.19 -19.63
CA TRP A 463 19.62 -3.62 -19.10
C TRP A 463 18.36 -4.19 -19.76
N ALA A 464 18.40 -4.33 -21.09
CA ALA A 464 17.29 -4.92 -21.86
C ALA A 464 16.98 -6.34 -21.39
N GLU A 465 18.02 -7.14 -21.12
CA GLU A 465 17.86 -8.51 -20.63
C GLU A 465 17.23 -8.56 -19.23
N ILE A 466 17.69 -7.70 -18.31
CA ILE A 466 17.12 -7.64 -16.95
C ILE A 466 15.64 -7.21 -17.02
N CYS A 467 15.31 -6.26 -17.89
CA CYS A 467 13.93 -5.81 -18.09
C CYS A 467 13.02 -6.89 -18.68
N ASP A 468 13.58 -7.79 -19.52
CA ASP A 468 12.88 -8.90 -20.17
C ASP A 468 12.76 -10.18 -19.31
N TRP A 469 13.37 -10.21 -18.12
CA TRP A 469 13.17 -11.33 -17.20
C TRP A 469 11.70 -11.53 -16.87
N ASP A 470 11.29 -12.79 -16.69
CA ASP A 470 9.95 -13.12 -16.23
C ASP A 470 9.92 -13.49 -14.75
N ILE A 471 8.72 -13.63 -14.19
CA ILE A 471 8.51 -13.90 -12.76
C ILE A 471 9.24 -15.16 -12.26
N THR A 472 9.62 -16.09 -13.14
CA THR A 472 10.27 -17.35 -12.76
C THR A 472 11.73 -17.18 -12.35
N ARG A 473 12.32 -16.00 -12.59
CA ARG A 473 13.64 -15.60 -12.07
C ARG A 473 13.61 -15.26 -10.57
N PHE A 474 12.42 -15.15 -9.99
CA PHE A 474 12.21 -14.82 -8.59
C PHE A 474 11.66 -16.03 -7.82
N PHE A 475 11.80 -15.99 -6.51
CA PHE A 475 11.18 -16.94 -5.60
C PHE A 475 10.43 -16.19 -4.50
N CYS A 476 9.50 -16.89 -3.86
CA CYS A 476 8.93 -16.47 -2.59
C CYS A 476 8.64 -17.71 -1.75
N CYS A 477 9.30 -17.82 -0.60
CA CYS A 477 8.99 -18.79 0.43
C CYS A 477 7.72 -18.32 1.15
N VAL A 478 6.71 -19.18 1.24
CA VAL A 478 5.48 -18.92 2.02
C VAL A 478 5.28 -20.09 2.98
N VAL A 479 5.21 -19.78 4.27
CA VAL A 479 4.97 -20.77 5.33
C VAL A 479 3.67 -20.41 6.05
N PRO A 480 2.60 -21.20 5.88
CA PRO A 480 1.37 -21.02 6.63
C PRO A 480 1.48 -21.62 8.04
N ASP A 481 0.69 -21.09 8.97
CA ASP A 481 0.31 -21.84 10.17
C ASP A 481 -0.60 -23.03 9.73
N PRO A 482 -0.33 -24.28 10.14
CA PRO A 482 -1.20 -25.42 9.83
C PRO A 482 -2.68 -25.22 10.19
N GLU A 483 -2.97 -24.48 11.27
CA GLU A 483 -4.34 -24.16 11.72
C GLU A 483 -5.03 -23.11 10.84
N ALA A 484 -4.28 -22.35 10.02
CA ALA A 484 -4.86 -21.43 9.04
C ALA A 484 -5.78 -22.14 8.02
N ARG A 485 -5.68 -23.47 7.87
CA ARG A 485 -6.61 -24.29 7.07
C ARG A 485 -8.07 -24.05 7.42
N ARG A 486 -8.38 -23.59 8.64
CA ARG A 486 -9.74 -23.22 9.07
C ARG A 486 -10.38 -22.15 8.17
N HIS A 487 -9.57 -21.27 7.57
CA HIS A 487 -10.02 -20.25 6.62
C HIS A 487 -10.31 -20.79 5.22
N PHE A 488 -9.88 -22.02 4.94
CA PHE A 488 -9.97 -22.66 3.63
C PHE A 488 -10.77 -23.97 3.70
N GLY A 489 -11.85 -23.96 4.50
CA GLY A 489 -12.74 -25.11 4.67
C GLY A 489 -12.10 -26.33 5.33
N GLY A 490 -11.01 -26.14 6.08
CA GLY A 490 -10.25 -27.20 6.73
C GLY A 490 -9.30 -27.99 5.81
N SER A 491 -9.18 -27.60 4.54
CA SER A 491 -8.42 -28.33 3.51
C SER A 491 -6.95 -27.93 3.44
N GLN A 492 -6.05 -28.91 3.63
CA GLN A 492 -4.61 -28.72 3.43
C GLN A 492 -4.26 -28.40 1.97
N ALA A 493 -4.99 -28.98 1.02
CA ALA A 493 -4.78 -28.71 -0.40
C ALA A 493 -5.13 -27.26 -0.75
N ALA A 494 -6.26 -26.75 -0.21
CA ALA A 494 -6.66 -25.36 -0.42
C ALA A 494 -5.69 -24.38 0.26
N LEU A 495 -5.13 -24.75 1.42
CA LEU A 495 -4.08 -23.97 2.10
C LEU A 495 -2.79 -23.91 1.25
N ALA A 496 -2.37 -25.05 0.68
CA ALA A 496 -1.20 -25.10 -0.21
C ALA A 496 -1.42 -24.28 -1.49
N ASP A 497 -2.63 -24.33 -2.05
CA ASP A 497 -3.04 -23.52 -3.19
C ASP A 497 -2.96 -22.01 -2.89
N ALA A 498 -3.48 -21.60 -1.73
CA ALA A 498 -3.42 -20.21 -1.28
C ALA A 498 -1.96 -19.75 -1.10
N ALA A 499 -1.13 -20.56 -0.44
CA ALA A 499 0.29 -20.26 -0.25
C ALA A 499 1.02 -20.09 -1.60
N TRP A 500 0.76 -20.96 -2.58
CA TRP A 500 1.33 -20.82 -3.92
C TRP A 500 0.81 -19.58 -4.66
N ALA A 501 -0.49 -19.27 -4.55
CA ALA A 501 -1.07 -18.07 -5.14
C ALA A 501 -0.41 -16.79 -4.60
N MET A 502 -0.16 -16.75 -3.29
CA MET A 502 0.60 -15.68 -2.63
C MET A 502 2.04 -15.62 -3.15
N SER A 503 2.75 -16.75 -3.20
CA SER A 503 4.13 -16.84 -3.70
C SER A 503 4.25 -16.28 -5.13
N SER A 504 3.37 -16.72 -6.03
CA SER A 504 3.34 -16.27 -7.43
C SER A 504 3.06 -14.76 -7.55
N ARG A 505 2.14 -14.22 -6.74
CA ARG A 505 1.86 -12.77 -6.68
C ARG A 505 3.06 -11.99 -6.15
N MET A 506 3.85 -12.55 -5.23
CA MET A 506 5.06 -11.93 -4.69
C MET A 506 6.23 -11.96 -5.67
N GLN A 507 6.39 -13.03 -6.45
CA GLN A 507 7.33 -13.07 -7.58
C GLN A 507 7.03 -11.97 -8.60
N TYR A 508 5.74 -11.70 -8.87
CA TYR A 508 5.32 -10.57 -9.71
C TYR A 508 5.68 -9.20 -9.10
N ASN A 509 5.66 -9.05 -7.78
CA ASN A 509 6.16 -7.81 -7.15
C ASN A 509 7.67 -7.64 -7.36
N SER A 510 8.46 -8.71 -7.21
CA SER A 510 9.92 -8.64 -7.37
C SER A 510 10.31 -8.30 -8.80
N TRP A 511 9.58 -8.87 -9.76
CA TRP A 511 9.67 -8.55 -11.18
C TRP A 511 9.41 -7.07 -11.50
N HIS A 512 8.50 -6.42 -10.78
CA HIS A 512 8.25 -4.98 -10.90
C HIS A 512 9.34 -4.11 -10.28
N PHE A 513 9.90 -4.53 -9.14
CA PHE A 513 10.83 -3.69 -8.39
C PHE A 513 12.27 -3.77 -8.90
N ILE A 514 12.68 -4.85 -9.56
CA ILE A 514 14.07 -4.98 -10.04
C ILE A 514 14.41 -3.87 -11.04
N ALA A 515 13.52 -3.58 -11.99
CA ALA A 515 13.73 -2.55 -13.02
C ALA A 515 13.77 -1.14 -12.41
N GLY A 516 12.98 -0.88 -11.36
CA GLY A 516 12.96 0.41 -10.66
C GLY A 516 14.25 0.75 -9.89
N ASN A 517 15.21 -0.18 -9.80
CA ASN A 517 16.53 0.04 -9.20
C ASN A 517 17.66 0.22 -10.25
N LEU A 518 17.35 0.11 -11.55
CA LEU A 518 18.34 0.24 -12.63
C LEU A 518 18.54 1.71 -13.05
N PRO A 519 19.66 2.03 -13.73
CA PRO A 519 19.84 3.33 -14.38
C PRO A 519 18.70 3.65 -15.35
N ARG A 520 18.41 4.94 -15.55
CA ARG A 520 17.31 5.42 -16.39
C ARG A 520 17.64 5.38 -17.89
N GLU A 521 18.07 4.23 -18.39
CA GLU A 521 18.27 3.97 -19.82
C GLU A 521 16.92 3.81 -20.55
N PRO A 522 16.86 3.99 -21.89
CA PRO A 522 15.62 3.93 -22.66
C PRO A 522 14.79 2.67 -22.40
N GLU A 523 15.41 1.49 -22.38
CA GLU A 523 14.75 0.20 -22.17
C GLU A 523 14.13 0.09 -20.76
N VAL A 524 14.77 0.71 -19.76
CA VAL A 524 14.26 0.75 -18.37
C VAL A 524 13.08 1.71 -18.26
N ARG A 525 13.13 2.85 -18.97
CA ARG A 525 12.02 3.82 -19.02
C ARG A 525 10.79 3.23 -19.70
N ASP A 526 10.98 2.49 -20.79
CA ASP A 526 9.88 1.89 -21.55
C ASP A 526 9.23 0.70 -20.81
N ARG A 527 9.95 0.09 -19.85
CA ARG A 527 9.46 -1.04 -19.04
C ARG A 527 8.46 -0.60 -17.97
N ASP A 528 7.29 -1.26 -17.88
CA ASP A 528 6.34 -1.09 -16.76
C ASP A 528 6.96 -1.51 -15.42
N HIS A 529 7.20 -0.57 -14.53
CA HIS A 529 7.76 -0.86 -13.21
C HIS A 529 7.22 0.13 -12.18
N PHE A 530 7.20 -0.31 -10.93
CA PHE A 530 6.84 0.54 -9.80
C PHE A 530 8.10 1.06 -9.10
N VAL A 531 7.96 2.19 -8.41
CA VAL A 531 9.00 2.63 -7.46
C VAL A 531 9.17 1.56 -6.39
N PRO A 532 10.39 1.05 -6.16
CA PRO A 532 10.62 0.03 -5.15
C PRO A 532 10.27 0.53 -3.74
N PRO A 533 9.59 -0.27 -2.91
CA PRO A 533 9.22 0.14 -1.56
C PRO A 533 10.47 0.26 -0.67
N SER A 534 10.50 1.30 0.18
CA SER A 534 11.65 1.63 1.02
C SER A 534 11.33 1.76 2.52
N ILE A 535 10.06 1.73 2.90
CA ILE A 535 9.61 1.76 4.29
C ILE A 535 8.57 0.67 4.54
N PRO A 536 8.50 0.11 5.76
CA PRO A 536 7.50 -0.88 6.14
C PRO A 536 6.07 -0.31 6.21
N ASP A 537 5.09 -1.20 6.21
CA ASP A 537 3.68 -0.85 6.37
C ASP A 537 2.87 -1.89 7.14
N ILE A 538 1.85 -1.39 7.84
CA ILE A 538 0.76 -2.13 8.48
C ILE A 538 -0.50 -1.88 7.67
N SER A 539 -1.19 -2.94 7.26
CA SER A 539 -2.42 -2.86 6.49
C SER A 539 -3.60 -3.43 7.26
N PHE A 540 -4.68 -2.63 7.33
CA PHE A 540 -5.92 -2.96 8.01
C PHE A 540 -7.02 -3.24 7.00
N TYR A 541 -7.80 -4.31 7.21
CA TYR A 541 -8.95 -4.68 6.37
C TYR A 541 -8.61 -4.65 4.87
N SER A 542 -7.59 -5.39 4.47
CA SER A 542 -7.07 -5.45 3.10
C SER A 542 -7.92 -6.30 2.15
N ASP A 543 -8.88 -7.03 2.71
CA ASP A 543 -9.82 -7.96 2.08
C ASP A 543 -11.04 -7.26 1.45
N GLN A 544 -10.98 -5.94 1.23
CA GLN A 544 -12.14 -5.16 0.77
C GLN A 544 -12.18 -4.98 -0.75
N HIS A 545 -11.04 -4.72 -1.40
CA HIS A 545 -10.99 -4.31 -2.82
C HIS A 545 -10.21 -5.27 -3.72
N HIS A 546 -9.08 -5.79 -3.23
CA HIS A 546 -8.18 -6.55 -4.08
C HIS A 546 -8.64 -8.01 -4.13
N HIS A 547 -9.06 -8.50 -5.30
CA HIS A 547 -9.52 -9.90 -5.47
C HIS A 547 -8.57 -10.94 -4.87
N GLY A 548 -7.26 -10.72 -4.96
CA GLY A 548 -6.28 -11.62 -4.34
C GLY A 548 -6.32 -11.62 -2.82
N HIS A 549 -6.67 -10.50 -2.18
CA HIS A 549 -6.85 -10.45 -0.72
C HIS A 549 -8.20 -11.03 -0.32
N VAL A 550 -9.28 -10.68 -1.01
CA VAL A 550 -10.63 -11.24 -0.77
C VAL A 550 -10.58 -12.78 -0.84
N ASN A 551 -10.06 -13.33 -1.94
CA ASN A 551 -10.07 -14.79 -2.16
C ASN A 551 -9.16 -15.57 -1.20
N ASN A 552 -8.13 -14.92 -0.65
CA ASN A 552 -7.21 -15.55 0.31
C ASN A 552 -7.47 -15.07 1.75
N ASN A 553 -8.61 -14.42 1.99
CA ASN A 553 -8.99 -13.84 3.27
C ASN A 553 -7.90 -12.97 3.90
N VAL A 554 -7.12 -12.21 3.14
CA VAL A 554 -6.01 -11.40 3.70
C VAL A 554 -6.59 -10.13 4.32
N ARG A 555 -6.89 -10.19 5.62
CA ARG A 555 -7.54 -9.12 6.37
C ARG A 555 -6.54 -8.13 6.94
N PHE A 556 -5.51 -8.62 7.64
CA PHE A 556 -4.44 -7.81 8.20
C PHE A 556 -3.10 -8.23 7.63
N ALA A 557 -2.22 -7.28 7.38
CA ALA A 557 -0.90 -7.58 6.82
C ALA A 557 0.18 -6.63 7.35
N LEU A 558 1.38 -7.18 7.55
CA LEU A 558 2.61 -6.42 7.69
C LEU A 558 3.46 -6.64 6.44
N ARG A 559 4.13 -5.59 5.96
CA ARG A 559 5.18 -5.69 4.96
C ARG A 559 6.40 -4.93 5.43
N THR A 560 7.54 -5.60 5.44
CA THR A 560 8.82 -5.00 5.83
C THR A 560 9.82 -5.15 4.68
N PRO A 561 9.92 -4.15 3.78
CA PRO A 561 10.84 -4.20 2.66
C PRO A 561 12.27 -3.90 3.11
N GLN A 562 13.24 -4.60 2.53
CA GLN A 562 14.66 -4.36 2.77
C GLN A 562 15.42 -4.18 1.48
N ALA A 563 16.49 -3.42 1.59
CA ALA A 563 17.48 -3.31 0.53
C ALA A 563 18.50 -4.44 0.64
N VAL A 564 19.00 -4.92 -0.50
CA VAL A 564 20.11 -5.87 -0.59
C VAL A 564 21.20 -5.23 -1.45
N GLU A 565 22.45 -5.33 -1.00
CA GLU A 565 23.61 -4.90 -1.77
C GLU A 565 24.05 -6.03 -2.72
N VAL A 566 24.08 -5.75 -4.03
CA VAL A 566 24.51 -6.69 -5.07
C VAL A 566 25.57 -6.01 -5.93
N ASP A 567 26.80 -6.53 -5.88
CA ASP A 567 27.96 -6.00 -6.61
C ASP A 567 28.17 -4.48 -6.43
N GLY A 568 28.07 -4.02 -5.17
CA GLY A 568 28.23 -2.61 -4.80
C GLY A 568 27.02 -1.72 -5.13
N ARG A 569 25.91 -2.29 -5.61
CA ARG A 569 24.66 -1.57 -5.88
C ARG A 569 23.57 -1.97 -4.90
N ARG A 570 22.94 -0.97 -4.30
CA ARG A 570 21.77 -1.14 -3.43
C ARG A 570 20.49 -1.34 -4.24
N PHE A 571 19.83 -2.47 -4.04
CA PHE A 571 18.49 -2.75 -4.58
C PHE A 571 17.44 -2.61 -3.50
N ASN A 572 16.64 -1.54 -3.53
CA ASN A 572 15.53 -1.34 -2.60
C ASN A 572 14.37 -2.30 -2.92
N GLY A 573 13.69 -2.78 -1.88
CA GLY A 573 12.56 -3.70 -2.00
C GLY A 573 12.91 -5.04 -2.68
N PHE A 574 14.20 -5.40 -2.70
CA PHE A 574 14.72 -6.63 -3.30
C PHE A 574 14.18 -7.85 -2.58
N MET A 575 14.11 -7.76 -1.25
CA MET A 575 13.47 -8.72 -0.38
C MET A 575 12.49 -8.00 0.55
N ASP A 576 11.49 -8.73 1.03
CA ASP A 576 10.65 -8.28 2.13
C ASP A 576 10.28 -9.47 3.02
N LEU A 577 9.92 -9.20 4.28
CA LEU A 577 9.21 -10.14 5.13
C LEU A 577 7.77 -9.65 5.25
N ARG A 578 6.79 -10.52 4.95
CA ARG A 578 5.37 -10.20 5.08
C ARG A 578 4.66 -11.20 5.95
N LEU A 579 3.82 -10.69 6.85
CA LEU A 579 3.01 -11.48 7.76
C LEU A 579 1.55 -11.17 7.45
N LEU A 580 0.69 -12.18 7.44
CA LEU A 580 -0.73 -12.06 7.14
C LEU A 580 -1.56 -12.71 8.24
N ARG A 581 -2.65 -12.06 8.64
CA ARG A 581 -3.73 -12.66 9.43
C ARG A 581 -5.03 -12.60 8.64
N CYS A 582 -5.74 -13.72 8.64
CA CYS A 582 -7.04 -13.87 7.99
C CYS A 582 -8.21 -13.45 8.88
N ALA A 583 -8.01 -13.46 10.20
CA ALA A 583 -8.94 -12.95 11.20
C ALA A 583 -8.19 -12.61 12.50
N GLY A 584 -8.92 -12.09 13.51
CA GLY A 584 -8.36 -11.79 14.83
C GLY A 584 -7.92 -10.34 14.96
N GLU A 585 -6.96 -10.10 15.86
CA GLU A 585 -6.44 -8.76 16.11
C GLU A 585 -5.50 -8.30 14.97
N PRO A 586 -5.57 -7.02 14.58
CA PRO A 586 -4.59 -6.43 13.68
C PRO A 586 -3.17 -6.56 14.22
N PHE A 587 -2.19 -6.52 13.32
CA PHE A 587 -0.81 -6.27 13.73
C PHE A 587 -0.66 -4.82 14.19
N ASP A 588 0.24 -4.58 15.14
CA ASP A 588 0.53 -3.25 15.66
C ASP A 588 1.93 -2.75 15.30
N GLU A 589 2.30 -1.59 15.85
CA GLU A 589 3.61 -0.97 15.63
C GLU A 589 4.76 -1.82 16.19
N GLN A 590 4.57 -2.50 17.32
CA GLN A 590 5.61 -3.32 17.95
C GLN A 590 5.87 -4.60 17.15
N ASP A 591 4.80 -5.22 16.61
CA ASP A 591 4.92 -6.30 15.64
C ASP A 591 5.71 -5.83 14.40
N LEU A 592 5.42 -4.64 13.87
CA LEU A 592 6.13 -4.07 12.71
C LEU A 592 7.63 -3.88 13.00
N LEU A 593 7.97 -3.33 14.18
CA LEU A 593 9.35 -3.07 14.57
C LEU A 593 10.18 -4.36 14.68
N ALA A 594 9.62 -5.38 15.33
CA ALA A 594 10.26 -6.70 15.43
C ALA A 594 10.41 -7.36 14.04
N ALA A 595 9.33 -7.39 13.25
CA ALA A 595 9.36 -7.98 11.91
C ALA A 595 10.35 -7.24 10.98
N HIS A 596 10.49 -5.92 11.13
CA HIS A 596 11.43 -5.14 10.33
C HIS A 596 12.89 -5.53 10.60
N ARG A 597 13.23 -5.77 11.87
CA ARG A 597 14.57 -6.24 12.28
C ARG A 597 14.85 -7.67 11.83
N VAL A 598 13.86 -8.57 11.94
CA VAL A 598 13.97 -9.94 11.40
C VAL A 598 14.17 -9.91 9.88
N SER A 599 13.44 -9.04 9.17
CA SER A 599 13.61 -8.85 7.74
C SER A 599 15.03 -8.35 7.38
N ALA A 600 15.57 -7.40 8.15
CA ALA A 600 16.93 -6.89 7.97
C ALA A 600 18.00 -7.99 8.13
N PHE A 601 17.78 -8.94 9.04
CA PHE A 601 18.66 -10.11 9.20
C PHE A 601 18.69 -10.98 7.92
N VAL A 602 17.54 -11.26 7.30
CA VAL A 602 17.48 -12.00 6.03
C VAL A 602 18.13 -11.22 4.88
N ALA A 603 17.95 -9.90 4.85
CA ALA A 603 18.58 -9.03 3.85
C ALA A 603 20.11 -9.00 3.99
N ARG A 604 20.64 -9.02 5.23
CA ARG A 604 22.06 -9.16 5.53
C ARG A 604 22.61 -10.48 5.00
N ALA A 605 21.95 -11.60 5.30
CA ALA A 605 22.32 -12.91 4.76
C ALA A 605 22.34 -12.93 3.23
N THR A 606 21.34 -12.34 2.59
CA THR A 606 21.25 -12.26 1.12
C THR A 606 22.39 -11.40 0.53
N SER A 607 22.77 -10.31 1.19
CA SER A 607 23.88 -9.46 0.76
C SER A 607 25.23 -10.16 0.89
N LEU A 608 25.42 -10.96 1.95
CA LEU A 608 26.61 -11.81 2.10
C LEU A 608 26.70 -12.85 0.98
N VAL A 609 25.58 -13.47 0.61
CA VAL A 609 25.54 -14.40 -0.54
C VAL A 609 25.86 -13.70 -1.86
N ALA A 610 25.39 -12.47 -2.07
CA ALA A 610 25.76 -11.69 -3.25
C ALA A 610 27.28 -11.42 -3.28
N ALA A 611 27.90 -11.14 -2.13
CA ALA A 611 29.34 -10.99 -2.01
C ALA A 611 30.10 -12.30 -2.31
N LEU A 612 29.61 -13.45 -1.84
CA LEU A 612 30.16 -14.76 -2.19
C LEU A 612 30.07 -15.04 -3.70
N ALA A 613 28.94 -14.71 -4.33
CA ALA A 613 28.76 -14.85 -5.77
C ALA A 613 29.75 -13.96 -6.56
N VAL A 614 30.00 -12.73 -6.10
CA VAL A 614 31.04 -11.84 -6.64
C VAL A 614 32.44 -12.46 -6.51
N ALA A 615 32.72 -13.13 -5.39
CA ALA A 615 33.99 -13.82 -5.12
C ALA A 615 34.13 -15.16 -5.87
N GLY A 616 33.17 -15.53 -6.72
CA GLY A 616 33.23 -16.74 -7.54
C GLY A 616 32.62 -17.98 -6.90
N ARG A 617 31.86 -17.83 -5.80
CA ARG A 617 31.09 -18.90 -5.16
C ARG A 617 29.60 -18.71 -5.44
N PRO A 618 29.08 -19.21 -6.57
CA PRO A 618 27.71 -18.95 -6.99
C PRO A 618 26.69 -19.62 -6.07
N VAL A 619 25.56 -18.96 -5.85
CA VAL A 619 24.43 -19.48 -5.08
C VAL A 619 23.15 -19.34 -5.90
N GLU A 620 22.40 -20.44 -5.98
CA GLU A 620 21.15 -20.53 -6.71
C GLU A 620 20.05 -21.04 -5.77
N VAL A 621 18.93 -20.33 -5.71
CA VAL A 621 17.73 -20.78 -4.98
C VAL A 621 16.87 -21.64 -5.90
N THR A 622 16.77 -22.91 -5.57
CA THR A 622 16.05 -23.94 -6.33
C THR A 622 14.71 -24.33 -5.69
N ALA A 623 14.55 -24.10 -4.39
CA ALA A 623 13.33 -24.33 -3.62
C ALA A 623 12.23 -23.27 -3.90
N PHE A 624 11.13 -23.39 -3.14
CA PHE A 624 10.01 -22.44 -3.12
C PHE A 624 9.29 -22.28 -4.47
N ASP A 625 9.24 -23.35 -5.26
CA ASP A 625 8.37 -23.45 -6.42
C ASP A 625 7.01 -24.08 -6.03
N SER A 626 6.13 -24.28 -7.01
CA SER A 626 4.81 -24.87 -6.75
C SER A 626 4.91 -26.30 -6.15
N PRO A 627 5.70 -27.23 -6.74
CA PRO A 627 5.95 -28.54 -6.13
C PRO A 627 6.41 -28.48 -4.68
N TRP A 628 7.34 -27.58 -4.35
CA TRP A 628 7.83 -27.43 -2.98
C TRP A 628 6.71 -27.05 -2.00
N HIS A 629 5.90 -26.04 -2.31
CA HIS A 629 4.80 -25.60 -1.42
C HIS A 629 3.78 -26.71 -1.20
N TRP A 630 3.42 -27.44 -2.27
CA TRP A 630 2.52 -28.58 -2.17
C TRP A 630 3.08 -29.70 -1.29
N SER A 631 4.34 -30.07 -1.49
CA SER A 631 4.99 -31.11 -0.68
C SER A 631 5.12 -30.69 0.78
N ALA A 632 5.50 -29.44 1.04
CA ALA A 632 5.73 -28.92 2.38
C ALA A 632 4.43 -28.77 3.20
N ILE A 633 3.30 -28.45 2.55
CA ILE A 633 2.04 -28.13 3.25
C ILE A 633 1.08 -29.33 3.25
N ALA A 634 1.00 -30.09 2.15
CA ALA A 634 0.04 -31.18 1.98
C ALA A 634 0.69 -32.59 2.04
N GLY A 635 2.01 -32.69 2.18
CA GLY A 635 2.72 -33.96 2.41
C GLY A 635 2.74 -34.94 1.23
N GLY A 636 2.42 -34.51 0.00
CA GLY A 636 2.33 -35.38 -1.18
C GLY A 636 3.48 -35.22 -2.17
N THR A 637 4.17 -36.31 -2.52
CA THR A 637 4.96 -36.40 -3.76
C THR A 637 4.04 -36.49 -4.97
N HIS A 638 4.18 -35.59 -5.92
CA HIS A 638 3.33 -35.56 -7.12
C HIS A 638 3.59 -36.80 -7.99
N ALA A 639 2.59 -37.67 -8.16
CA ALA A 639 2.60 -38.64 -9.24
C ALA A 639 2.37 -37.86 -10.55
N THR A 640 3.39 -37.79 -11.41
CA THR A 640 3.24 -37.42 -12.81
C THR A 640 2.49 -38.54 -13.54
N THR A 641 1.16 -38.60 -13.42
CA THR A 641 0.38 -39.47 -14.32
C THR A 641 0.27 -38.78 -15.67
N GLY A 642 1.25 -39.05 -16.54
CA GLY A 642 1.12 -38.84 -17.96
C GLY A 642 -0.01 -39.74 -18.50
N GLN A 643 -1.19 -39.17 -18.73
CA GLN A 643 -2.12 -39.76 -19.68
C GLN A 643 -1.81 -39.20 -21.07
N VAL A 644 -0.93 -39.90 -21.78
CA VAL A 644 -0.95 -39.91 -23.24
C VAL A 644 -2.28 -40.54 -23.66
N ARG A 645 -3.32 -39.73 -23.86
CA ARG A 645 -4.45 -40.19 -24.69
C ARG A 645 -3.96 -40.14 -26.14
N ARG A 646 -3.75 -41.33 -26.70
CA ARG A 646 -3.56 -41.53 -28.14
C ARG A 646 -4.72 -40.86 -28.87
N ALA A 647 -4.38 -40.16 -29.95
CA ALA A 647 -5.30 -39.56 -30.88
C ALA A 647 -6.24 -40.62 -31.47
N SER A 648 -7.53 -40.28 -31.50
CA SER A 648 -8.51 -40.70 -32.50
C SER A 648 -9.09 -39.42 -33.09
#